data_AF-A0A1Y2P8T6-F1
#
_entry.id   AF-A0A1Y2P8T6-F1
#
_cell.length_a   1.000
_cell.length_b   1.000
_cell.length_c   1.000
_cell.angle_alpha   90.00
_cell.angle_beta   90.00
_cell.angle_gamma   90.00
#
_symmetry.space_group_name_H-M   'P 1'
#
loop_
_entity.id
_entity.type
_entity.pdbx_description
1 polymer ?
#
loop_
_entity_poly.entity_id
_entity_poly.type
_entity_poly.pdbx_seq_one_letter_code
_entity_poly.pdbx_strand_id
1 'polypeptide(L)'
;MTNHLGDIQRSKCIIIIGANPAVNHPVGFRHFLKAKEKGAKLIVVDPRFTKSAAKADIYARIRPGTDIAFMYGMLKIIFDEGLEDTKYLDERVFGIDKIREEAAKWTAEEVENVTGISKELLVQITHEVAKNKPTTLIWAMGLTQHTVGTSNTRLAPIVQMVLGNIGKFGGGVNILRGHDNVQGASDMACLSENLPGYYPLNEATWRYYAKIWGVDYEWLLGNFVSKDWMHKTGLSLARWWAAALNGKDGNDAIDNAGTPLKALVVMGNGITSTAQQVKVKEGLEALELLVLADPFVNEAGIIAERKDGIYLLPAATQFETSGSVTATNRSGQWRFKVVDPLYESMEDQEILFELAKKLGFYEDFTKTLRDEKGEIVWPENATREIAKAVRSIGLNGWSPERLKKHTLYWDKFDEVTLEGKDEVAGEYYGLPWPCWSDKHPGSPVLYNTDIEVAKGGMGFRNNFGLEYEGESLLAKNAPLNSPIDTGYPQITKDNIEKVLGITLSAQEKEKMGSTWSYDDSNIIATKCIEKGIVPYGNAKARAVVWTFKDKIPLHREPLHSPRNDLVQKYPSFEDQKALYRVDTKFVSVQQAKDYSKEFPLNLVTARLVNLNGAGMENRASMYLTRLTPEMFCEINPQLAKEQDIKAGDMIWVHSPEGTKIHVRVKVNPGVAKDMIFLPFHFTGVMQGVDLTHNFPEGTKPYASGESANTVTNYGYDIMCQIPETKGGLCRISKDGK
;
A
#
# COMPACT_ATOMS: atom_id res chain seq x y z
N MET A 1 5.87 0.94 6.46
CA MET A 1 6.87 0.05 7.09
C MET A 1 7.45 0.77 8.29
N THR A 2 7.49 0.16 9.49
CA THR A 2 8.12 0.81 10.66
C THR A 2 9.63 0.74 10.65
N ASN A 3 10.21 -0.28 10.00
CA ASN A 3 11.65 -0.51 9.96
C ASN A 3 12.13 -0.48 8.49
N HIS A 4 13.17 -1.26 8.17
CA HIS A 4 13.72 -1.44 6.82
C HIS A 4 14.17 -2.88 6.58
N LEU A 5 14.43 -3.25 5.32
CA LEU A 5 14.76 -4.63 4.95
C LEU A 5 16.05 -5.14 5.62
N GLY A 6 17.08 -4.29 5.74
CA GLY A 6 18.33 -4.62 6.44
C GLY A 6 18.15 -5.01 7.90
N ASP A 7 17.24 -4.32 8.60
CA ASP A 7 16.96 -4.52 10.03
C ASP A 7 16.32 -5.87 10.35
N ILE A 8 15.69 -6.54 9.36
CA ILE A 8 15.15 -7.91 9.50
C ILE A 8 16.25 -8.89 9.93
N GLN A 9 17.52 -8.61 9.61
CA GLN A 9 18.65 -9.43 10.05
C GLN A 9 18.88 -9.43 11.57
N ARG A 10 18.25 -8.51 12.30
CA ARG A 10 18.29 -8.41 13.77
C ARG A 10 17.12 -9.14 14.44
N SER A 11 16.12 -9.59 13.68
CA SER A 11 14.95 -10.30 14.19
C SER A 11 15.33 -11.65 14.80
N LYS A 12 14.61 -12.07 15.84
CA LYS A 12 14.66 -13.42 16.42
C LYS A 12 13.52 -14.30 15.93
N CYS A 13 12.43 -13.69 15.48
CA CYS A 13 11.36 -14.35 14.75
C CYS A 13 10.84 -13.46 13.63
N ILE A 14 10.47 -14.08 12.53
CA ILE A 14 9.89 -13.46 11.34
C ILE A 14 8.59 -14.20 11.06
N ILE A 15 7.46 -13.51 11.12
CA ILE A 15 6.17 -14.03 10.68
C ILE A 15 5.77 -13.34 9.38
N ILE A 16 5.66 -14.12 8.30
CA ILE A 16 5.16 -13.68 7.01
C ILE A 16 3.70 -14.13 6.91
N ILE A 17 2.78 -13.18 6.82
CA ILE A 17 1.34 -13.43 6.64
C ILE A 17 0.83 -12.56 5.50
N GLY A 18 0.20 -13.16 4.50
CA GLY A 18 -0.30 -12.43 3.32
C GLY A 18 0.81 -11.81 2.45
N ALA A 19 2.01 -12.41 2.43
CA ALA A 19 3.12 -12.00 1.56
C ALA A 19 3.96 -13.20 1.09
N ASN A 20 4.62 -13.04 -0.05
CA ASN A 20 5.55 -14.03 -0.61
C ASN A 20 6.85 -13.34 -1.07
N PRO A 21 7.69 -12.85 -0.16
CA PRO A 21 8.89 -12.08 -0.49
C PRO A 21 9.91 -12.83 -1.35
N ALA A 22 9.97 -14.17 -1.28
CA ALA A 22 10.81 -14.96 -2.19
C ALA A 22 10.41 -14.80 -3.68
N VAL A 23 9.18 -14.34 -3.95
CA VAL A 23 8.69 -14.06 -5.30
C VAL A 23 8.58 -12.56 -5.57
N ASN A 24 8.02 -11.81 -4.64
CA ASN A 24 7.65 -10.42 -4.87
C ASN A 24 8.79 -9.44 -4.52
N HIS A 25 9.75 -9.86 -3.69
CA HIS A 25 10.86 -9.06 -3.19
C HIS A 25 12.15 -9.89 -3.09
N PRO A 26 12.55 -10.63 -4.15
CA PRO A 26 13.56 -11.69 -4.04
C PRO A 26 14.93 -11.18 -3.57
N VAL A 27 15.32 -9.97 -3.97
CA VAL A 27 16.56 -9.34 -3.48
C VAL A 27 16.47 -9.04 -1.98
N GLY A 28 15.36 -8.44 -1.53
CA GLY A 28 15.11 -8.16 -0.12
C GLY A 28 14.97 -9.43 0.74
N PHE A 29 14.48 -10.53 0.16
CA PHE A 29 14.33 -11.81 0.85
C PHE A 29 15.66 -12.40 1.33
N ARG A 30 16.80 -11.96 0.76
CA ARG A 30 18.14 -12.32 1.29
C ARG A 30 18.30 -11.93 2.76
N HIS A 31 17.74 -10.81 3.20
CA HIS A 31 17.82 -10.40 4.61
C HIS A 31 17.08 -11.35 5.55
N PHE A 32 15.99 -11.96 5.09
CA PHE A 32 15.21 -12.96 5.84
C PHE A 32 16.03 -14.25 6.00
N LEU A 33 16.68 -14.68 4.93
CA LEU A 33 17.54 -15.87 4.95
C LEU A 33 18.77 -15.65 5.85
N LYS A 34 19.42 -14.49 5.77
CA LYS A 34 20.53 -14.12 6.68
C LYS A 34 20.08 -14.10 8.15
N ALA A 35 18.87 -13.62 8.44
CA ALA A 35 18.31 -13.67 9.80
C ALA A 35 18.13 -15.12 10.27
N LYS A 36 17.57 -15.98 9.40
CA LYS A 36 17.37 -17.40 9.67
C LYS A 36 18.71 -18.14 9.91
N GLU A 37 19.73 -17.86 9.12
CA GLU A 37 21.09 -18.39 9.30
C GLU A 37 21.70 -17.96 10.65
N LYS A 38 21.31 -16.80 11.18
CA LYS A 38 21.67 -16.32 12.53
C LYS A 38 20.76 -16.89 13.64
N GLY A 39 19.87 -17.81 13.32
CA GLY A 39 18.99 -18.51 14.26
C GLY A 39 17.57 -17.92 14.39
N ALA A 40 17.17 -16.95 13.58
CA ALA A 40 15.80 -16.45 13.60
C ALA A 40 14.81 -17.53 13.13
N LYS A 41 13.66 -17.66 13.81
CA LYS A 41 12.56 -18.50 13.34
C LYS A 41 11.84 -17.82 12.19
N LEU A 42 11.62 -18.55 11.09
CA LEU A 42 10.84 -18.07 9.95
C LEU A 42 9.50 -18.82 9.87
N ILE A 43 8.40 -18.10 10.05
CA ILE A 43 7.04 -18.62 10.01
C ILE A 43 6.33 -18.04 8.78
N VAL A 44 5.64 -18.88 8.01
CA VAL A 44 4.87 -18.46 6.85
C VAL A 44 3.42 -18.93 6.98
N VAL A 45 2.49 -17.97 6.97
CA VAL A 45 1.05 -18.20 6.98
C VAL A 45 0.52 -17.78 5.60
N ASP A 46 0.18 -18.75 4.77
CA ASP A 46 -0.22 -18.53 3.37
C ASP A 46 -1.15 -19.66 2.88
N PRO A 47 -2.22 -19.36 2.13
CA PRO A 47 -3.11 -20.40 1.57
C PRO A 47 -2.39 -21.40 0.66
N ARG A 48 -1.26 -21.01 0.08
CA ARG A 48 -0.43 -21.84 -0.80
C ARG A 48 0.91 -22.15 -0.14
N PHE A 49 1.45 -23.34 -0.41
CA PHE A 49 2.86 -23.64 -0.10
C PHE A 49 3.76 -22.91 -1.10
N THR A 50 4.17 -21.68 -0.76
CA THR A 50 4.93 -20.78 -1.64
C THR A 50 6.45 -21.03 -1.59
N LYS A 51 7.20 -20.33 -2.46
CA LYS A 51 8.67 -20.29 -2.39
C LYS A 51 9.19 -19.72 -1.05
N SER A 52 8.43 -18.83 -0.42
CA SER A 52 8.74 -18.34 0.93
C SER A 52 8.48 -19.43 1.97
N ALA A 53 7.33 -20.13 1.87
CA ALA A 53 7.00 -21.25 2.75
C ALA A 53 8.04 -22.39 2.68
N ALA A 54 8.60 -22.66 1.49
CA ALA A 54 9.67 -23.63 1.30
C ALA A 54 10.97 -23.32 2.06
N LYS A 55 11.12 -22.12 2.62
CA LYS A 55 12.24 -21.70 3.48
C LYS A 55 11.85 -21.55 4.94
N ALA A 56 10.58 -21.68 5.28
CA ALA A 56 10.05 -21.51 6.62
C ALA A 56 10.46 -22.69 7.52
N ASP A 57 10.59 -22.41 8.82
CA ASP A 57 10.61 -23.42 9.88
C ASP A 57 9.19 -23.96 10.16
N ILE A 58 8.19 -23.07 10.05
CA ILE A 58 6.78 -23.42 10.25
C ILE A 58 5.96 -22.83 9.10
N TYR A 59 5.14 -23.68 8.48
CA TYR A 59 4.14 -23.27 7.50
C TYR A 59 2.74 -23.57 8.02
N ALA A 60 1.87 -22.56 8.00
CA ALA A 60 0.45 -22.69 8.27
C ALA A 60 -0.34 -22.36 7.00
N ARG A 61 -1.17 -23.31 6.56
CA ARG A 61 -2.12 -23.06 5.49
C ARG A 61 -3.37 -22.43 6.07
N ILE A 62 -3.67 -21.21 5.66
CA ILE A 62 -4.85 -20.46 6.09
C ILE A 62 -5.91 -20.44 4.98
N ARG A 63 -7.20 -20.51 5.33
CA ARG A 63 -8.28 -20.21 4.39
C ARG A 63 -8.27 -18.73 4.01
N PRO A 64 -8.30 -18.36 2.72
CA PRO A 64 -8.29 -16.96 2.32
C PRO A 64 -9.43 -16.14 2.98
N GLY A 65 -9.11 -14.94 3.45
CA GLY A 65 -10.08 -14.02 4.08
C GLY A 65 -10.33 -14.29 5.57
N THR A 66 -9.48 -15.09 6.23
CA THR A 66 -9.66 -15.47 7.65
C THR A 66 -8.53 -15.01 8.57
N ASP A 67 -7.71 -14.07 8.09
CA ASP A 67 -6.52 -13.57 8.79
C ASP A 67 -6.86 -12.94 10.15
N ILE A 68 -8.04 -12.33 10.28
CA ILE A 68 -8.52 -11.73 11.55
C ILE A 68 -8.74 -12.81 12.61
N ALA A 69 -9.41 -13.89 12.25
CA ALA A 69 -9.63 -15.02 13.16
C ALA A 69 -8.30 -15.61 13.65
N PHE A 70 -7.34 -15.81 12.74
CA PHE A 70 -6.01 -16.31 13.08
C PHE A 70 -5.28 -15.38 14.08
N MET A 71 -5.20 -14.08 13.78
CA MET A 71 -4.49 -13.11 14.63
C MET A 71 -5.20 -12.89 15.98
N TYR A 72 -6.54 -12.94 16.04
CA TYR A 72 -7.24 -12.91 17.33
C TYR A 72 -7.03 -14.19 18.13
N GLY A 73 -6.93 -15.35 17.48
CA GLY A 73 -6.52 -16.59 18.11
C GLY A 73 -5.15 -16.48 18.79
N MET A 74 -4.17 -15.87 18.10
CA MET A 74 -2.87 -15.57 18.69
C MET A 74 -3.00 -14.63 19.90
N LEU A 75 -3.76 -13.54 19.77
CA LEU A 75 -3.97 -12.58 20.85
C LEU A 75 -4.62 -13.22 22.07
N LYS A 76 -5.61 -14.09 21.86
CA LYS A 76 -6.27 -14.83 22.94
C LYS A 76 -5.25 -15.64 23.75
N ILE A 77 -4.44 -16.46 23.07
CA ILE A 77 -3.42 -17.29 23.71
C ILE A 77 -2.40 -16.40 24.45
N ILE A 78 -1.95 -15.31 23.82
CA ILE A 78 -1.03 -14.36 24.45
C ILE A 78 -1.60 -13.80 25.75
N PHE A 79 -2.86 -13.35 25.75
CA PHE A 79 -3.50 -12.77 26.92
C PHE A 79 -3.85 -13.80 28.00
N ASP A 80 -4.33 -14.98 27.62
CA ASP A 80 -4.69 -16.05 28.56
C ASP A 80 -3.44 -16.58 29.30
N GLU A 81 -2.29 -16.58 28.64
CA GLU A 81 -1.02 -17.06 29.21
C GLU A 81 -0.12 -15.94 29.78
N GLY A 82 -0.52 -14.67 29.68
CA GLY A 82 0.25 -13.53 30.20
C GLY A 82 1.56 -13.27 29.45
N LEU A 83 1.60 -13.52 28.13
CA LEU A 83 2.79 -13.36 27.28
C LEU A 83 2.97 -11.95 26.71
N GLU A 84 2.01 -11.05 26.96
CA GLU A 84 2.05 -9.66 26.52
C GLU A 84 3.15 -8.83 27.22
N ASP A 85 3.53 -7.72 26.59
CA ASP A 85 4.33 -6.68 27.23
C ASP A 85 3.40 -5.67 27.92
N THR A 86 3.09 -5.95 29.19
CA THR A 86 2.17 -5.13 30.00
C THR A 86 2.66 -3.68 30.17
N LYS A 87 3.98 -3.50 30.31
CA LYS A 87 4.60 -2.17 30.41
C LYS A 87 4.41 -1.38 29.12
N TYR A 88 4.73 -1.98 27.97
CA TYR A 88 4.55 -1.33 26.68
C TYR A 88 3.08 -0.93 26.44
N LEU A 89 2.14 -1.82 26.76
CA LEU A 89 0.71 -1.55 26.61
C LEU A 89 0.27 -0.36 27.48
N ASP A 90 0.64 -0.34 28.75
CA ASP A 90 0.28 0.76 29.66
C ASP A 90 0.85 2.11 29.22
N GLU A 91 2.12 2.10 28.83
CA GLU A 91 2.85 3.32 28.50
C GLU A 91 2.48 3.88 27.13
N ARG A 92 2.16 3.01 26.16
CA ARG A 92 2.19 3.39 24.73
C ARG A 92 0.94 3.04 23.94
N VAL A 93 -0.05 2.34 24.50
CA VAL A 93 -1.23 1.89 23.75
C VAL A 93 -2.52 2.36 24.41
N PHE A 94 -3.47 2.79 23.58
CA PHE A 94 -4.81 3.20 23.98
C PHE A 94 -5.86 2.20 23.48
N GLY A 95 -6.83 1.84 24.36
CA GLY A 95 -7.99 1.02 24.02
C GLY A 95 -7.71 -0.47 23.86
N ILE A 96 -6.67 -1.01 24.52
CA ILE A 96 -6.32 -2.43 24.41
C ILE A 96 -7.39 -3.36 25.02
N ASP A 97 -8.15 -2.89 26.00
CA ASP A 97 -9.20 -3.69 26.65
C ASP A 97 -10.29 -4.13 25.67
N LYS A 98 -10.63 -3.28 24.70
CA LYS A 98 -11.57 -3.63 23.62
C LYS A 98 -11.03 -4.73 22.71
N ILE A 99 -9.72 -4.83 22.55
CA ILE A 99 -9.09 -5.93 21.83
C ILE A 99 -9.12 -7.21 22.67
N ARG A 100 -8.89 -7.14 23.99
CA ARG A 100 -9.01 -8.28 24.90
C ARG A 100 -10.43 -8.85 24.90
N GLU A 101 -11.43 -7.97 25.00
CA GLU A 101 -12.86 -8.33 24.94
C GLU A 101 -13.20 -9.11 23.66
N GLU A 102 -12.69 -8.67 22.51
CA GLU A 102 -12.92 -9.37 21.24
C GLU A 102 -12.10 -10.66 21.12
N ALA A 103 -10.81 -10.63 21.48
CA ALA A 103 -9.93 -11.81 21.45
C ALA A 103 -10.49 -12.98 22.28
N ALA A 104 -11.16 -12.68 23.41
CA ALA A 104 -11.76 -13.69 24.28
C ALA A 104 -12.78 -14.61 23.55
N LYS A 105 -13.38 -14.14 22.44
CA LYS A 105 -14.35 -14.89 21.64
C LYS A 105 -13.71 -15.92 20.70
N TRP A 106 -12.42 -15.80 20.42
CA TRP A 106 -11.71 -16.58 19.41
C TRP A 106 -10.96 -17.76 20.03
N THR A 107 -11.71 -18.76 20.53
CA THR A 107 -11.10 -19.99 21.07
C THR A 107 -10.34 -20.75 19.98
N ALA A 108 -9.41 -21.64 20.37
CA ALA A 108 -8.66 -22.43 19.41
C ALA A 108 -9.58 -23.27 18.48
N GLU A 109 -10.71 -23.77 19.02
CA GLU A 109 -11.77 -24.43 18.26
C GLU A 109 -12.39 -23.52 17.20
N GLU A 110 -12.75 -22.29 17.57
CA GLU A 110 -13.36 -21.36 16.63
C GLU A 110 -12.37 -20.95 15.54
N VAL A 111 -11.12 -20.71 15.92
CA VAL A 111 -10.05 -20.38 14.98
C VAL A 111 -9.81 -21.53 14.01
N GLU A 112 -9.75 -22.77 14.48
CA GLU A 112 -9.64 -23.95 13.63
C GLU A 112 -10.83 -24.08 12.68
N ASN A 113 -12.06 -23.91 13.18
CA ASN A 113 -13.29 -23.97 12.38
C ASN A 113 -13.30 -22.92 11.25
N VAL A 114 -12.87 -21.68 11.54
CA VAL A 114 -12.91 -20.57 10.58
C VAL A 114 -11.73 -20.61 9.62
N THR A 115 -10.52 -20.86 10.11
CA THR A 115 -9.27 -20.70 9.36
C THR A 115 -8.76 -21.99 8.72
N GLY A 116 -9.12 -23.15 9.28
CA GLY A 116 -8.54 -24.45 8.95
C GLY A 116 -7.15 -24.70 9.55
N ILE A 117 -6.60 -23.78 10.35
CA ILE A 117 -5.34 -23.98 11.07
C ILE A 117 -5.63 -24.75 12.35
N SER A 118 -5.02 -25.93 12.50
CA SER A 118 -5.17 -26.76 13.70
C SER A 118 -4.78 -26.02 14.97
N LYS A 119 -5.44 -26.32 16.07
CA LYS A 119 -5.19 -25.72 17.40
C LYS A 119 -3.73 -25.83 17.80
N GLU A 120 -3.11 -26.99 17.59
CA GLU A 120 -1.73 -27.28 17.96
C GLU A 120 -0.77 -26.37 17.21
N LEU A 121 -1.02 -26.15 15.91
CA LEU A 121 -0.21 -25.27 15.07
C LEU A 121 -0.40 -23.79 15.43
N LEU A 122 -1.62 -23.38 15.76
CA LEU A 122 -1.89 -22.02 16.26
C LEU A 122 -1.11 -21.74 17.55
N VAL A 123 -1.16 -22.67 18.52
CA VAL A 123 -0.41 -22.57 19.78
C VAL A 123 1.10 -22.55 19.52
N GLN A 124 1.61 -23.47 18.70
CA GLN A 124 3.02 -23.54 18.34
C GLN A 124 3.51 -22.22 17.73
N ILE A 125 2.80 -21.68 16.74
CA ILE A 125 3.16 -20.41 16.10
C ILE A 125 3.14 -19.27 17.13
N THR A 126 2.09 -19.20 17.95
CA THR A 126 1.93 -18.14 18.94
C THR A 126 3.06 -18.14 19.96
N HIS A 127 3.43 -19.32 20.48
CA HIS A 127 4.55 -19.47 21.40
C HIS A 127 5.88 -19.11 20.77
N GLU A 128 6.16 -19.54 19.54
CA GLU A 128 7.40 -19.17 18.83
C GLU A 128 7.48 -17.65 18.59
N VAL A 129 6.38 -17.00 18.23
CA VAL A 129 6.32 -15.54 18.03
C VAL A 129 6.47 -14.77 19.34
N ALA A 130 5.85 -15.24 20.43
CA ALA A 130 5.91 -14.57 21.73
C ALA A 130 7.27 -14.77 22.42
N LYS A 131 7.90 -15.94 22.28
CA LYS A 131 9.18 -16.28 22.94
C LYS A 131 10.39 -15.65 22.26
N ASN A 132 10.42 -15.61 20.94
CA ASN A 132 11.60 -15.19 20.17
C ASN A 132 11.53 -13.70 19.80
N LYS A 133 11.62 -12.82 20.81
CA LYS A 133 11.62 -11.35 20.61
C LYS A 133 13.03 -10.81 20.33
N PRO A 134 13.19 -9.74 19.52
CA PRO A 134 12.14 -9.04 18.79
C PRO A 134 11.62 -9.85 17.59
N THR A 135 10.30 -9.78 17.39
CA THR A 135 9.62 -10.39 16.25
C THR A 135 9.28 -9.32 15.23
N THR A 136 9.47 -9.62 13.94
CA THR A 136 9.00 -8.76 12.85
C THR A 136 7.84 -9.43 12.11
N LEU A 137 6.78 -8.67 11.84
CA LEU A 137 5.62 -9.14 11.07
C LEU A 137 5.62 -8.51 9.67
N ILE A 138 5.54 -9.38 8.66
CA ILE A 138 5.69 -9.04 7.26
C ILE A 138 4.38 -9.33 6.53
N TRP A 139 3.88 -8.36 5.76
CA TRP A 139 2.72 -8.56 4.89
C TRP A 139 2.79 -7.74 3.61
N ALA A 140 1.87 -8.02 2.69
CA ALA A 140 1.64 -7.26 1.48
C ALA A 140 0.17 -7.45 1.06
N MET A 141 -0.05 -7.78 -0.21
CA MET A 141 -1.36 -7.88 -0.84
C MET A 141 -2.30 -8.93 -0.22
N GLY A 142 -1.75 -10.01 0.35
CA GLY A 142 -2.57 -11.09 0.92
C GLY A 142 -3.36 -10.66 2.16
N LEU A 143 -2.98 -9.55 2.83
CA LEU A 143 -3.80 -8.93 3.87
C LEU A 143 -4.63 -7.75 3.37
N THR A 144 -4.16 -6.99 2.37
CA THR A 144 -4.82 -5.74 1.97
C THR A 144 -5.95 -5.92 0.97
N GLN A 145 -5.91 -6.98 0.15
CA GLN A 145 -6.84 -7.18 -0.97
C GLN A 145 -8.03 -8.08 -0.58
N HIS A 146 -8.79 -7.59 0.41
CA HIS A 146 -10.03 -8.17 0.95
C HIS A 146 -11.02 -7.04 1.26
N THR A 147 -12.30 -7.35 1.36
CA THR A 147 -13.36 -6.41 1.80
C THR A 147 -13.15 -5.89 3.23
N VAL A 148 -12.34 -6.60 4.02
CA VAL A 148 -11.90 -6.22 5.37
C VAL A 148 -10.38 -5.97 5.46
N GLY A 149 -9.71 -5.63 4.34
CA GLY A 149 -8.26 -5.44 4.29
C GLY A 149 -7.73 -4.39 5.28
N THR A 150 -8.52 -3.34 5.54
CA THR A 150 -8.21 -2.34 6.57
C THR A 150 -8.24 -2.93 7.98
N SER A 151 -9.16 -3.87 8.27
CA SER A 151 -9.19 -4.58 9.56
C SER A 151 -8.02 -5.56 9.70
N ASN A 152 -7.69 -6.31 8.64
CA ASN A 152 -6.51 -7.19 8.60
C ASN A 152 -5.23 -6.41 8.94
N THR A 153 -5.01 -5.30 8.25
CA THR A 153 -3.80 -4.47 8.40
C THR A 153 -3.74 -3.67 9.71
N ARG A 154 -4.87 -3.52 10.42
CA ARG A 154 -4.90 -2.98 11.78
C ARG A 154 -4.58 -4.02 12.84
N LEU A 155 -4.94 -5.29 12.62
CA LEU A 155 -4.71 -6.33 13.62
C LEU A 155 -3.24 -6.77 13.68
N ALA A 156 -2.54 -6.78 12.54
CA ALA A 156 -1.09 -7.05 12.48
C ALA A 156 -0.24 -6.15 13.42
N PRO A 157 -0.36 -4.81 13.39
CA PRO A 157 0.33 -3.95 14.36
C PRO A 157 -0.21 -4.10 15.78
N ILE A 158 -1.49 -4.43 15.99
CA ILE A 158 -2.00 -4.72 17.35
C ILE A 158 -1.28 -5.92 17.97
N VAL A 159 -1.10 -7.02 17.22
CA VAL A 159 -0.30 -8.18 17.67
C VAL A 159 1.12 -7.74 18.06
N GLN A 160 1.78 -6.92 17.24
CA GLN A 160 3.13 -6.46 17.54
C GLN A 160 3.20 -5.46 18.71
N MET A 161 2.17 -4.64 18.92
CA MET A 161 2.07 -3.76 20.09
C MET A 161 1.86 -4.55 21.38
N VAL A 162 1.01 -5.57 21.36
CA VAL A 162 0.78 -6.48 22.50
C VAL A 162 2.07 -7.19 22.90
N LEU A 163 2.93 -7.52 21.94
CA LEU A 163 4.22 -8.16 22.22
C LEU A 163 5.37 -7.17 22.51
N GLY A 164 5.16 -5.85 22.38
CA GLY A 164 6.18 -4.82 22.63
C GLY A 164 7.24 -4.68 21.52
N ASN A 165 6.94 -5.13 20.30
CA ASN A 165 7.93 -5.21 19.20
C ASN A 165 8.01 -3.94 18.33
N ILE A 166 7.04 -3.02 18.41
CA ILE A 166 7.07 -1.78 17.62
C ILE A 166 8.07 -0.78 18.23
N GLY A 167 8.88 -0.13 17.40
CA GLY A 167 9.93 0.77 17.85
C GLY A 167 11.20 0.05 18.31
N LYS A 168 11.39 -1.20 17.91
CA LYS A 168 12.58 -2.01 18.22
C LYS A 168 13.30 -2.42 16.95
N PHE A 169 14.64 -2.45 17.02
CA PHE A 169 15.48 -3.04 15.98
C PHE A 169 15.18 -4.54 15.85
N GLY A 170 15.06 -5.05 14.63
CA GLY A 170 14.63 -6.42 14.34
C GLY A 170 13.14 -6.69 14.61
N GLY A 171 12.37 -5.68 15.00
CA GLY A 171 10.97 -5.81 15.37
C GLY A 171 9.99 -5.28 14.33
N GLY A 172 8.90 -4.71 14.84
CA GLY A 172 7.98 -3.88 14.09
C GLY A 172 7.10 -4.60 13.07
N VAL A 173 6.54 -3.78 12.19
CA VAL A 173 5.57 -4.14 11.17
C VAL A 173 6.03 -3.68 9.80
N ASN A 174 6.37 -4.64 8.95
CA ASN A 174 7.02 -4.40 7.68
C ASN A 174 6.14 -4.80 6.50
N ILE A 175 5.26 -3.87 6.13
CA ILE A 175 4.53 -3.91 4.86
C ILE A 175 5.51 -3.76 3.68
N LEU A 176 5.60 -4.80 2.86
CA LEU A 176 6.40 -4.79 1.63
C LEU A 176 5.60 -4.11 0.51
N ARG A 177 6.06 -2.94 0.08
CA ARG A 177 5.41 -2.13 -0.95
C ARG A 177 5.61 -2.73 -2.34
N GLY A 178 4.71 -2.39 -3.27
CA GLY A 178 4.65 -2.94 -4.63
C GLY A 178 5.67 -2.34 -5.59
N HIS A 179 5.23 -1.42 -6.45
CA HIS A 179 6.11 -0.71 -7.38
C HIS A 179 7.24 0.01 -6.64
N ASP A 180 8.35 0.20 -7.33
CA ASP A 180 9.59 0.78 -6.82
C ASP A 180 9.41 2.17 -6.16
N ASN A 181 8.49 2.99 -6.66
CA ASN A 181 8.17 4.31 -6.12
C ASN A 181 6.72 4.45 -5.60
N VAL A 182 6.00 3.36 -5.31
CA VAL A 182 4.62 3.47 -4.78
C VAL A 182 4.59 4.15 -3.40
N GLN A 183 5.69 4.12 -2.64
CA GLN A 183 5.79 4.93 -1.43
C GLN A 183 5.82 6.42 -1.79
N GLY A 184 6.67 6.84 -2.73
CA GLY A 184 6.75 8.24 -3.16
C GLY A 184 5.46 8.74 -3.79
N ALA A 185 4.79 7.93 -4.63
CA ALA A 185 3.48 8.27 -5.19
C ALA A 185 2.40 8.46 -4.10
N SER A 186 2.43 7.65 -3.02
CA SER A 186 1.55 7.88 -1.86
C SER A 186 1.96 9.11 -1.06
N ASP A 187 3.26 9.33 -0.86
CA ASP A 187 3.77 10.52 -0.17
C ASP A 187 3.37 11.79 -0.93
N MET A 188 3.33 11.77 -2.26
CA MET A 188 2.92 12.89 -3.12
C MET A 188 1.41 12.93 -3.43
N ALA A 189 0.61 12.10 -2.75
CA ALA A 189 -0.85 12.06 -2.93
C ALA A 189 -1.32 11.85 -4.37
N CYS A 190 -0.73 10.89 -5.09
CA CYS A 190 -1.34 10.30 -6.29
C CYS A 190 -2.55 9.41 -5.89
N LEU A 191 -3.43 9.97 -5.05
CA LEU A 191 -4.58 9.38 -4.36
C LEU A 191 -5.67 10.44 -4.26
N SER A 192 -6.91 9.99 -4.10
CA SER A 192 -8.11 10.82 -4.26
C SER A 192 -8.60 11.52 -2.98
N GLU A 193 -8.01 11.15 -1.84
CA GLU A 193 -8.54 11.43 -0.50
C GLU A 193 -7.65 12.37 0.33
N ASN A 194 -6.52 12.81 -0.21
CA ASN A 194 -5.58 13.69 0.49
C ASN A 194 -4.76 14.55 -0.49
N LEU A 195 -4.04 15.53 0.07
CA LEU A 195 -3.02 16.33 -0.60
C LEU A 195 -1.61 15.83 -0.22
N PRO A 196 -0.55 16.21 -0.98
CA PRO A 196 0.80 15.69 -0.77
C PRO A 196 1.21 15.76 0.70
N GLY A 197 1.93 14.76 1.20
CA GLY A 197 2.23 14.60 2.62
C GLY A 197 1.04 14.09 3.45
N TYR A 198 0.04 13.44 2.87
CA TYR A 198 -1.12 12.94 3.62
C TYR A 198 -1.91 14.04 4.34
N TYR A 199 -1.92 15.26 3.81
CA TYR A 199 -2.75 16.31 4.40
C TYR A 199 -4.22 16.11 4.04
N PRO A 200 -5.15 16.39 4.96
CA PRO A 200 -6.58 16.24 4.69
C PRO A 200 -7.08 17.25 3.65
N LEU A 201 -8.15 16.88 2.94
CA LEU A 201 -8.87 17.79 2.04
C LEU A 201 -9.70 18.80 2.84
N ASN A 202 -9.09 19.91 3.24
CA ASN A 202 -9.77 21.01 3.92
C ASN A 202 -9.15 22.37 3.56
N GLU A 203 -9.86 23.45 3.90
CA GLU A 203 -9.47 24.80 3.52
C GLU A 203 -8.07 25.20 4.03
N ALA A 204 -7.74 24.85 5.29
CA ALA A 204 -6.43 25.18 5.86
C ALA A 204 -5.29 24.55 5.05
N THR A 205 -5.48 23.31 4.61
CA THR A 205 -4.51 22.59 3.79
C THR A 205 -4.41 23.18 2.39
N TRP A 206 -5.54 23.46 1.74
CA TRP A 206 -5.55 24.07 0.42
C TRP A 206 -4.92 25.45 0.41
N ARG A 207 -5.15 26.26 1.45
CA ARG A 207 -4.46 27.56 1.62
C ARG A 207 -2.96 27.40 1.85
N TYR A 208 -2.55 26.37 2.60
CA TYR A 208 -1.14 26.04 2.76
C TYR A 208 -0.49 25.70 1.42
N TYR A 209 -1.10 24.83 0.61
CA TYR A 209 -0.58 24.46 -0.70
C TYR A 209 -0.64 25.61 -1.72
N ALA A 210 -1.69 26.44 -1.70
CA ALA A 210 -1.75 27.65 -2.51
C ALA A 210 -0.55 28.57 -2.23
N LYS A 211 -0.20 28.77 -0.96
CA LYS A 211 1.00 29.52 -0.55
C LYS A 211 2.29 28.85 -1.05
N ILE A 212 2.40 27.52 -0.91
CA ILE A 212 3.60 26.77 -1.30
C ILE A 212 3.83 26.86 -2.81
N TRP A 213 2.79 26.61 -3.61
CA TRP A 213 2.79 26.67 -5.08
C TRP A 213 2.80 28.11 -5.63
N GLY A 214 2.57 29.10 -4.76
CA GLY A 214 2.56 30.51 -5.14
C GLY A 214 1.36 30.89 -6.02
N VAL A 215 0.23 30.19 -5.88
CA VAL A 215 -1.02 30.44 -6.62
C VAL A 215 -2.10 31.00 -5.69
N ASP A 216 -3.13 31.63 -6.27
CA ASP A 216 -4.27 32.13 -5.50
C ASP A 216 -5.20 30.98 -5.08
N TYR A 217 -5.66 30.99 -3.83
CA TYR A 217 -6.62 30.01 -3.34
C TYR A 217 -7.98 30.10 -4.06
N GLU A 218 -8.45 31.30 -4.38
CA GLU A 218 -9.70 31.52 -5.11
C GLU A 218 -9.59 31.02 -6.55
N TRP A 219 -8.40 31.11 -7.16
CA TRP A 219 -8.15 30.47 -8.46
C TRP A 219 -8.25 28.94 -8.37
N LEU A 220 -7.62 28.32 -7.36
CA LEU A 220 -7.76 26.87 -7.13
C LEU A 220 -9.22 26.48 -6.89
N LEU A 221 -9.93 27.21 -6.03
CA LEU A 221 -11.34 26.99 -5.74
C LEU A 221 -12.21 27.09 -7.00
N GLY A 222 -11.92 28.03 -7.91
CA GLY A 222 -12.62 28.21 -9.17
C GLY A 222 -12.55 27.02 -10.13
N ASN A 223 -11.63 26.06 -9.90
CA ASN A 223 -11.54 24.82 -10.65
C ASN A 223 -12.47 23.71 -10.12
N PHE A 224 -13.22 23.97 -9.03
CA PHE A 224 -14.18 23.03 -8.45
C PHE A 224 -15.61 23.57 -8.59
N VAL A 225 -16.59 22.66 -8.71
CA VAL A 225 -18.02 23.04 -8.77
C VAL A 225 -18.48 23.77 -7.50
N SER A 226 -17.90 23.43 -6.36
CA SER A 226 -18.09 24.16 -5.11
C SER A 226 -16.95 23.88 -4.13
N LYS A 227 -16.89 24.69 -3.06
CA LYS A 227 -15.97 24.48 -1.94
C LYS A 227 -16.15 23.11 -1.27
N ASP A 228 -17.38 22.63 -1.16
CA ASP A 228 -17.62 21.30 -0.57
C ASP A 228 -17.04 20.19 -1.47
N TRP A 229 -17.11 20.34 -2.79
CA TRP A 229 -16.51 19.38 -3.73
C TRP A 229 -14.98 19.39 -3.72
N MET A 230 -14.36 20.54 -3.43
CA MET A 230 -12.91 20.66 -3.21
C MET A 230 -12.43 19.88 -1.97
N HIS A 231 -13.31 19.65 -1.00
CA HIS A 231 -13.01 18.94 0.24
C HIS A 231 -13.46 17.46 0.23
N LYS A 232 -14.14 17.02 -0.83
CA LYS A 232 -14.66 15.64 -0.95
C LYS A 232 -13.64 14.72 -1.60
N THR A 233 -13.51 13.51 -1.04
CA THR A 233 -12.78 12.40 -1.64
C THR A 233 -13.21 12.15 -3.10
N GLY A 234 -12.22 11.90 -3.96
CA GLY A 234 -12.39 11.56 -5.37
C GLY A 234 -12.81 10.11 -5.64
N LEU A 235 -12.70 9.70 -6.90
CA LEU A 235 -12.89 8.32 -7.33
C LEU A 235 -11.65 7.48 -6.95
N SER A 236 -11.87 6.24 -6.55
CA SER A 236 -10.77 5.29 -6.38
C SER A 236 -10.31 4.72 -7.72
N LEU A 237 -9.04 4.27 -7.78
CA LEU A 237 -8.49 3.54 -8.92
C LEU A 237 -9.30 2.27 -9.25
N ALA A 238 -9.90 1.63 -8.25
CA ALA A 238 -10.61 0.36 -8.45
C ALA A 238 -12.00 0.56 -9.08
N ARG A 239 -12.57 1.77 -8.99
CA ARG A 239 -13.99 2.03 -9.29
C ARG A 239 -14.23 3.19 -10.25
N TRP A 240 -13.18 3.77 -10.84
CA TRP A 240 -13.33 4.86 -11.82
C TRP A 240 -14.27 4.50 -12.99
N TRP A 241 -14.26 3.24 -13.44
CA TRP A 241 -15.07 2.76 -14.55
C TRP A 241 -16.57 2.89 -14.26
N ALA A 242 -16.99 2.76 -13.00
CA ALA A 242 -18.38 2.95 -12.61
C ALA A 242 -18.82 4.41 -12.81
N ALA A 243 -17.91 5.37 -12.69
CA ALA A 243 -18.21 6.77 -12.99
C ALA A 243 -18.32 7.07 -14.48
N ALA A 244 -17.61 6.31 -15.33
CA ALA A 244 -17.80 6.39 -16.78
C ALA A 244 -19.16 5.78 -17.20
N LEU A 245 -19.57 4.68 -16.57
CA LEU A 245 -20.85 4.02 -16.85
C LEU A 245 -22.06 4.71 -16.19
N ASN A 246 -21.86 5.39 -15.06
CA ASN A 246 -22.83 6.27 -14.39
C ASN A 246 -24.24 5.65 -14.25
N GLY A 247 -24.34 4.47 -13.64
CA GLY A 247 -25.62 3.78 -13.42
C GLY A 247 -26.30 3.20 -14.67
N LYS A 248 -25.75 3.41 -15.88
CA LYS A 248 -26.31 2.89 -17.13
C LYS A 248 -26.34 1.36 -17.11
N ASP A 249 -27.39 0.77 -17.70
CA ASP A 249 -27.56 -0.68 -17.85
C ASP A 249 -27.46 -1.47 -16.52
N GLY A 250 -27.88 -0.84 -15.42
CA GLY A 250 -27.87 -1.45 -14.08
C GLY A 250 -26.49 -1.48 -13.40
N ASN A 251 -25.49 -0.79 -13.96
CA ASN A 251 -24.21 -0.56 -13.29
C ASN A 251 -24.37 0.28 -12.02
N ASP A 252 -23.31 0.36 -11.23
CA ASP A 252 -23.36 1.05 -9.94
C ASP A 252 -23.60 2.56 -10.12
N ALA A 253 -24.50 3.11 -9.31
CA ALA A 253 -24.80 4.54 -9.29
C ALA A 253 -23.64 5.33 -8.66
N ILE A 254 -23.54 6.61 -9.00
CA ILE A 254 -22.46 7.50 -8.52
C ILE A 254 -22.99 8.81 -7.95
N ASP A 255 -22.20 9.45 -7.09
CA ASP A 255 -22.32 10.85 -6.67
C ASP A 255 -21.07 11.61 -7.14
N ASN A 256 -21.13 12.16 -8.34
CA ASN A 256 -20.02 12.91 -8.94
C ASN A 256 -20.51 14.26 -9.49
N ALA A 257 -21.17 15.05 -8.65
CA ALA A 257 -21.69 16.39 -8.99
C ALA A 257 -22.61 16.40 -10.23
N GLY A 258 -23.35 15.31 -10.47
CA GLY A 258 -24.26 15.17 -11.61
C GLY A 258 -23.58 14.93 -12.96
N THR A 259 -22.27 14.67 -13.01
CA THR A 259 -21.54 14.38 -14.25
C THR A 259 -20.89 13.00 -14.26
N PRO A 260 -20.98 12.23 -15.36
CA PRO A 260 -20.15 11.04 -15.55
C PRO A 260 -18.68 11.43 -15.73
N LEU A 261 -17.78 10.45 -15.61
CA LEU A 261 -16.39 10.58 -16.02
C LEU A 261 -16.31 10.51 -17.55
N LYS A 262 -15.80 11.58 -18.17
CA LYS A 262 -15.74 11.70 -19.64
C LYS A 262 -14.34 11.48 -20.22
N ALA A 263 -13.30 11.88 -19.48
CA ALA A 263 -11.92 11.79 -19.94
C ALA A 263 -11.07 11.09 -18.87
N LEU A 264 -10.14 10.25 -19.33
CA LEU A 264 -9.15 9.60 -18.45
C LEU A 264 -7.75 9.78 -19.04
N VAL A 265 -6.83 10.30 -18.24
CA VAL A 265 -5.40 10.36 -18.53
C VAL A 265 -4.69 9.37 -17.61
N VAL A 266 -3.99 8.41 -18.19
CA VAL A 266 -3.26 7.35 -17.50
C VAL A 266 -1.79 7.55 -17.78
N MET A 267 -0.98 7.78 -16.74
CA MET A 267 0.47 7.95 -16.85
C MET A 267 1.16 6.91 -15.98
N GLY A 268 1.94 6.00 -16.57
CA GLY A 268 2.74 5.02 -15.83
C GLY A 268 1.92 4.14 -14.88
N ASN A 269 0.66 3.84 -15.22
CA ASN A 269 -0.27 3.16 -14.33
C ASN A 269 -0.93 1.95 -15.00
N GLY A 270 -0.86 0.79 -14.33
CA GLY A 270 -1.60 -0.41 -14.71
C GLY A 270 -3.09 -0.30 -14.36
N ILE A 271 -3.83 0.57 -15.06
CA ILE A 271 -5.25 0.86 -14.84
C ILE A 271 -6.16 -0.36 -14.98
N THR A 272 -5.64 -1.41 -15.62
CA THR A 272 -6.26 -2.73 -15.83
C THR A 272 -5.90 -3.75 -14.73
N SER A 273 -5.01 -3.41 -13.80
CA SER A 273 -4.64 -4.28 -12.67
C SER A 273 -5.70 -4.32 -11.56
N THR A 274 -6.95 -4.00 -11.87
CA THR A 274 -8.12 -3.96 -10.99
C THR A 274 -9.05 -5.13 -11.29
N ALA A 275 -9.90 -5.50 -10.32
CA ALA A 275 -10.90 -6.56 -10.50
C ALA A 275 -11.97 -6.17 -11.54
N GLN A 276 -12.72 -7.16 -12.04
CA GLN A 276 -13.83 -6.99 -12.98
C GLN A 276 -13.40 -6.37 -14.32
N GLN A 277 -12.42 -6.99 -14.99
CA GLN A 277 -11.87 -6.51 -16.27
C GLN A 277 -12.91 -6.22 -17.37
N VAL A 278 -14.01 -7.00 -17.44
CA VAL A 278 -15.10 -6.72 -18.41
C VAL A 278 -15.74 -5.36 -18.14
N LYS A 279 -15.93 -4.98 -16.87
CA LYS A 279 -16.45 -3.66 -16.49
C LYS A 279 -15.44 -2.55 -16.72
N VAL A 280 -14.15 -2.84 -16.56
CA VAL A 280 -13.07 -1.92 -16.94
C VAL A 280 -13.12 -1.65 -18.44
N LYS A 281 -13.27 -2.68 -19.29
CA LYS A 281 -13.44 -2.54 -20.75
C LYS A 281 -14.64 -1.67 -21.09
N GLU A 282 -15.82 -1.99 -20.54
CA GLU A 282 -17.04 -1.18 -20.74
C GLU A 282 -16.82 0.29 -20.35
N GLY A 283 -16.17 0.54 -19.22
CA GLY A 283 -15.85 1.89 -18.76
C GLY A 283 -14.86 2.62 -19.68
N LEU A 284 -13.83 1.93 -20.18
CA LEU A 284 -12.87 2.50 -21.14
C LEU A 284 -13.56 2.86 -22.47
N GLU A 285 -14.51 2.05 -22.93
CA GLU A 285 -15.31 2.30 -24.13
C GLU A 285 -16.29 3.46 -23.97
N ALA A 286 -16.79 3.70 -22.75
CA ALA A 286 -17.73 4.76 -22.45
C ALA A 286 -17.11 6.17 -22.37
N LEU A 287 -15.78 6.28 -22.23
CA LEU A 287 -15.10 7.58 -22.17
C LEU A 287 -15.19 8.33 -23.51
N GLU A 288 -15.24 9.65 -23.47
CA GLU A 288 -15.09 10.51 -24.65
C GLU A 288 -13.61 10.63 -25.06
N LEU A 289 -12.69 10.61 -24.08
CA LEU A 289 -11.25 10.72 -24.28
C LEU A 289 -10.47 9.76 -23.38
N LEU A 290 -9.53 9.03 -23.96
CA LEU A 290 -8.56 8.19 -23.26
C LEU A 290 -7.14 8.55 -23.70
N VAL A 291 -6.29 8.95 -22.76
CA VAL A 291 -4.88 9.24 -23.03
C VAL A 291 -4.04 8.28 -22.19
N LEU A 292 -3.14 7.55 -22.84
CA LEU A 292 -2.26 6.56 -22.21
C LEU A 292 -0.81 7.00 -22.46
N ALA A 293 -0.07 7.37 -21.42
CA ALA A 293 1.33 7.73 -21.48
C ALA A 293 2.16 6.66 -20.75
N ASP A 294 2.90 5.86 -21.53
CA ASP A 294 3.72 4.76 -21.03
C ASP A 294 4.90 4.51 -21.98
N PRO A 295 6.01 3.92 -21.48
CA PRO A 295 7.12 3.49 -22.33
C PRO A 295 6.80 2.25 -23.18
N PHE A 296 5.74 1.52 -22.85
CA PHE A 296 5.25 0.37 -23.60
C PHE A 296 3.77 0.55 -23.92
N VAL A 297 3.26 -0.17 -24.92
CA VAL A 297 1.84 -0.07 -25.29
C VAL A 297 0.96 -0.52 -24.11
N ASN A 298 0.20 0.43 -23.57
CA ASN A 298 -0.63 0.21 -22.40
C ASN A 298 -1.81 -0.74 -22.71
N GLU A 299 -2.01 -1.75 -21.86
CA GLU A 299 -3.03 -2.76 -22.09
C GLU A 299 -4.48 -2.24 -22.08
N ALA A 300 -4.75 -1.07 -21.46
CA ALA A 300 -6.04 -0.42 -21.56
C ALA A 300 -6.41 -0.08 -23.02
N GLY A 301 -5.44 0.32 -23.82
CA GLY A 301 -5.65 0.58 -25.25
C GLY A 301 -5.94 -0.68 -26.05
N ILE A 302 -5.48 -1.83 -25.56
CA ILE A 302 -5.71 -3.13 -26.20
C ILE A 302 -7.10 -3.67 -25.91
N ILE A 303 -7.58 -3.52 -24.67
CA ILE A 303 -8.89 -4.02 -24.26
C ILE A 303 -10.04 -3.06 -24.60
N ALA A 304 -9.79 -1.75 -24.73
CA ALA A 304 -10.87 -0.79 -24.98
C ALA A 304 -11.43 -0.87 -26.41
N GLU A 305 -10.74 -1.53 -27.35
CA GLU A 305 -11.14 -1.70 -28.77
C GLU A 305 -11.54 -0.41 -29.51
N ARG A 306 -11.18 0.76 -28.95
CA ARG A 306 -11.51 2.09 -29.48
C ARG A 306 -10.78 2.33 -30.80
N LYS A 307 -11.48 2.97 -31.74
CA LYS A 307 -10.88 3.48 -32.99
C LYS A 307 -10.60 4.98 -32.93
N ASP A 308 -11.35 5.71 -32.10
CA ASP A 308 -11.26 7.15 -31.95
C ASP A 308 -11.20 7.59 -30.48
N GLY A 309 -10.71 8.81 -30.24
CA GLY A 309 -10.62 9.40 -28.90
C GLY A 309 -9.67 8.65 -27.96
N ILE A 310 -8.74 7.88 -28.51
CA ILE A 310 -7.64 7.22 -27.79
C ILE A 310 -6.30 7.76 -28.29
N TYR A 311 -5.43 8.14 -27.37
CA TYR A 311 -4.09 8.64 -27.66
C TYR A 311 -3.06 7.84 -26.88
N LEU A 312 -2.03 7.36 -27.58
CA LEU A 312 -0.88 6.69 -26.99
C LEU A 312 0.32 7.65 -27.06
N LEU A 313 0.82 8.08 -25.91
CA LEU A 313 1.95 8.99 -25.81
C LEU A 313 3.19 8.20 -25.37
N PRO A 314 4.29 8.20 -26.15
CA PRO A 314 5.51 7.49 -25.77
C PRO A 314 6.19 8.24 -24.62
N ALA A 315 6.15 7.65 -23.42
CA ALA A 315 6.84 8.17 -22.26
C ALA A 315 8.24 7.55 -22.12
N ALA A 316 9.18 8.29 -21.55
CA ALA A 316 10.53 7.80 -21.27
C ALA A 316 10.53 6.72 -20.17
N THR A 317 11.44 5.75 -20.29
CA THR A 317 11.72 4.76 -19.24
C THR A 317 12.54 5.37 -18.10
N GLN A 318 12.62 4.65 -16.99
CA GLN A 318 13.49 5.00 -15.85
C GLN A 318 15.00 5.12 -16.17
N PHE A 319 15.47 4.60 -17.30
CA PHE A 319 16.86 4.75 -17.74
C PHE A 319 17.10 6.04 -18.54
N GLU A 320 16.02 6.61 -19.05
CA GLU A 320 16.00 7.83 -19.86
C GLU A 320 15.69 9.08 -19.02
N THR A 321 15.32 8.89 -17.75
CA THR A 321 14.99 9.96 -16.81
C THR A 321 15.97 10.02 -15.64
N SER A 322 15.88 11.09 -14.85
CA SER A 322 16.55 11.20 -13.56
C SER A 322 15.57 11.70 -12.50
N GLY A 323 15.87 11.48 -11.22
CA GLY A 323 15.02 11.98 -10.14
C GLY A 323 15.17 11.22 -8.84
N SER A 324 14.31 11.54 -7.88
CA SER A 324 14.25 10.82 -6.61
C SER A 324 13.08 9.83 -6.57
N VAL A 325 13.30 8.67 -5.96
CA VAL A 325 12.27 7.68 -5.67
C VAL A 325 12.31 7.28 -4.20
N THR A 326 11.17 6.95 -3.62
CA THR A 326 11.06 6.49 -2.23
C THR A 326 10.80 4.99 -2.19
N ALA A 327 11.72 4.26 -1.58
CA ALA A 327 11.62 2.82 -1.43
C ALA A 327 10.64 2.39 -0.31
N THR A 328 10.37 1.08 -0.21
CA THR A 328 9.41 0.49 0.75
C THR A 328 9.68 0.84 2.22
N ASN A 329 10.91 1.20 2.56
CA ASN A 329 11.37 1.54 3.90
C ASN A 329 11.45 3.05 4.14
N ARG A 330 10.83 3.88 3.27
CA ARG A 330 10.80 5.35 3.36
C ARG A 330 12.12 6.05 3.02
N SER A 331 13.12 5.33 2.53
CA SER A 331 14.39 5.90 2.05
C SER A 331 14.23 6.49 0.64
N GLY A 332 14.63 7.74 0.46
CA GLY A 332 14.82 8.38 -0.83
C GLY A 332 16.10 7.88 -1.52
N GLN A 333 16.04 7.66 -2.83
CA GLN A 333 17.17 7.24 -3.66
C GLN A 333 17.23 8.12 -4.89
N TRP A 334 18.42 8.58 -5.27
CA TRP A 334 18.60 9.33 -6.50
C TRP A 334 18.86 8.37 -7.66
N ARG A 335 18.22 8.61 -8.80
CA ARG A 335 18.46 7.93 -10.07
C ARG A 335 19.08 8.90 -11.05
N PHE A 336 20.18 8.48 -11.68
CA PHE A 336 20.83 9.24 -12.73
C PHE A 336 20.34 8.77 -14.09
N LYS A 337 20.17 9.72 -15.01
CA LYS A 337 19.89 9.43 -16.40
C LYS A 337 21.05 8.64 -17.00
N VAL A 338 20.74 7.55 -17.69
CA VAL A 338 21.73 6.66 -18.31
C VAL A 338 21.88 6.97 -19.80
N VAL A 339 20.77 7.20 -20.48
CA VAL A 339 20.71 7.57 -21.91
C VAL A 339 19.66 8.67 -22.10
N ASP A 340 19.70 9.38 -23.22
CA ASP A 340 18.62 10.31 -23.56
C ASP A 340 17.36 9.55 -24.01
N PRO A 341 16.15 10.14 -23.83
CA PRO A 341 14.91 9.57 -24.33
C PRO A 341 15.02 9.14 -25.80
N LEU A 342 14.63 7.91 -26.09
CA LEU A 342 14.75 7.32 -27.42
C LEU A 342 13.59 7.77 -28.33
N TYR A 343 13.88 7.89 -29.63
CA TYR A 343 12.90 8.27 -30.65
C TYR A 343 12.20 9.61 -30.32
N GLU A 344 10.87 9.61 -30.27
CA GLU A 344 10.03 10.75 -29.90
C GLU A 344 9.50 10.67 -28.46
N SER A 345 10.03 9.74 -27.65
CA SER A 345 9.62 9.62 -26.25
C SER A 345 10.00 10.87 -25.45
N MET A 346 9.17 11.21 -24.48
CA MET A 346 9.37 12.36 -23.61
C MET A 346 9.34 11.95 -22.14
N GLU A 347 10.12 12.64 -21.31
CA GLU A 347 10.02 12.50 -19.86
C GLU A 347 8.62 12.95 -19.38
N ASP A 348 8.10 12.35 -18.31
CA ASP A 348 6.73 12.57 -17.83
C ASP A 348 6.42 14.05 -17.57
N GLN A 349 7.38 14.80 -17.00
CA GLN A 349 7.19 16.22 -16.73
C GLN A 349 7.12 17.06 -18.01
N GLU A 350 7.81 16.70 -19.08
CA GLU A 350 7.76 17.43 -20.35
C GLU A 350 6.39 17.28 -21.00
N ILE A 351 5.81 16.08 -20.93
CA ILE A 351 4.42 15.83 -21.35
C ILE A 351 3.45 16.73 -20.57
N LEU A 352 3.62 16.83 -19.25
CA LEU A 352 2.80 17.69 -18.40
C LEU A 352 3.02 19.19 -18.66
N PHE A 353 4.27 19.60 -18.94
CA PHE A 353 4.61 20.97 -19.30
C PHE A 353 3.97 21.39 -20.63
N GLU A 354 4.04 20.56 -21.66
CA GLU A 354 3.37 20.83 -22.93
C GLU A 354 1.85 20.89 -22.76
N LEU A 355 1.26 20.00 -21.97
CA LEU A 355 -0.16 20.05 -21.65
C LEU A 355 -0.53 21.37 -20.93
N ALA A 356 0.23 21.78 -19.93
CA ALA A 356 0.00 23.03 -19.20
C ALA A 356 0.15 24.26 -20.10
N LYS A 357 1.08 24.25 -21.07
CA LYS A 357 1.20 25.32 -22.09
C LYS A 357 -0.06 25.40 -22.95
N LYS A 358 -0.57 24.26 -23.41
CA LYS A 358 -1.80 24.20 -24.22
C LYS A 358 -3.05 24.64 -23.45
N LEU A 359 -3.10 24.36 -22.15
CA LEU A 359 -4.19 24.78 -21.27
C LEU A 359 -4.02 26.19 -20.70
N GLY A 360 -2.90 26.86 -20.96
CA GLY A 360 -2.68 28.27 -20.61
C GLY A 360 -2.30 28.54 -19.15
N PHE A 361 -1.83 27.54 -18.39
CA PHE A 361 -1.44 27.70 -16.98
C PHE A 361 0.03 27.29 -16.69
N TYR A 362 0.87 27.15 -17.73
CA TYR A 362 2.27 26.74 -17.58
C TYR A 362 3.08 27.61 -16.63
N GLU A 363 2.89 28.93 -16.65
CA GLU A 363 3.61 29.85 -15.78
C GLU A 363 3.25 29.63 -14.30
N ASP A 364 1.97 29.41 -13.99
CA ASP A 364 1.54 29.05 -12.63
C ASP A 364 2.03 27.66 -12.23
N PHE A 365 1.98 26.68 -13.14
CA PHE A 365 2.42 25.30 -12.90
C PHE A 365 3.91 25.18 -12.61
N THR A 366 4.74 26.02 -13.23
CA THR A 366 6.21 25.96 -13.12
C THR A 366 6.80 27.00 -12.17
N LYS A 367 5.97 27.87 -11.58
CA LYS A 367 6.40 29.03 -10.80
C LYS A 367 7.43 28.72 -9.72
N THR A 368 7.23 27.62 -8.99
CA THR A 368 8.08 27.17 -7.88
C THR A 368 9.24 26.29 -8.30
N LEU A 369 9.24 25.83 -9.55
CA LEU A 369 10.29 25.03 -10.15
C LEU A 369 11.42 25.88 -10.73
N ARG A 370 11.19 27.19 -10.89
CA ARG A 370 12.19 28.12 -11.41
C ARG A 370 13.14 28.58 -10.32
N ASP A 371 14.42 28.65 -10.64
CA ASP A 371 15.45 29.20 -9.77
C ASP A 371 15.44 30.75 -9.78
N GLU A 372 16.41 31.37 -9.09
CA GLU A 372 16.55 32.83 -9.01
C GLU A 372 16.78 33.51 -10.37
N LYS A 373 17.18 32.74 -11.40
CA LYS A 373 17.39 33.22 -12.76
C LYS A 373 16.17 32.97 -13.66
N GLY A 374 15.14 32.31 -13.14
CA GLY A 374 13.93 31.96 -13.90
C GLY A 374 14.03 30.62 -14.64
N GLU A 375 15.12 29.87 -14.45
CA GLU A 375 15.40 28.62 -15.16
C GLU A 375 14.90 27.40 -14.37
N ILE A 376 14.44 26.37 -15.08
CA ILE A 376 14.04 25.10 -14.48
C ILE A 376 15.20 24.12 -14.60
N VAL A 377 15.83 23.81 -13.47
CA VAL A 377 16.84 22.76 -13.35
C VAL A 377 16.14 21.48 -12.86
N TRP A 378 15.70 20.68 -13.83
CA TRP A 378 15.05 19.41 -13.56
C TRP A 378 16.06 18.28 -13.34
N PRO A 379 15.83 17.37 -12.36
CA PRO A 379 14.73 17.28 -11.38
C PRO A 379 15.05 17.89 -10.00
N GLU A 380 16.13 18.65 -9.87
CA GLU A 380 16.60 19.24 -8.62
C GLU A 380 15.60 20.21 -8.02
N ASN A 381 15.01 21.10 -8.82
CA ASN A 381 14.05 22.08 -8.31
C ASN A 381 12.77 21.41 -7.77
N ALA A 382 12.26 20.38 -8.45
CA ALA A 382 11.12 19.60 -7.96
C ALA A 382 11.44 18.89 -6.62
N THR A 383 12.64 18.34 -6.48
CA THR A 383 13.08 17.72 -5.23
C THR A 383 13.12 18.73 -4.08
N ARG A 384 13.55 19.97 -4.34
CA ARG A 384 13.54 21.06 -3.34
C ARG A 384 12.12 21.51 -2.99
N GLU A 385 11.23 21.58 -3.98
CA GLU A 385 9.82 21.89 -3.74
C GLU A 385 9.16 20.86 -2.84
N ILE A 386 9.36 19.56 -3.10
CA ILE A 386 8.88 18.47 -2.23
C ILE A 386 9.37 18.66 -0.80
N ALA A 387 10.67 18.89 -0.63
CA ALA A 387 11.28 19.09 0.69
C ALA A 387 10.74 20.35 1.39
N LYS A 388 10.32 21.38 0.65
CA LYS A 388 9.70 22.59 1.19
C LYS A 388 8.23 22.37 1.57
N ALA A 389 7.49 21.60 0.78
CA ALA A 389 6.06 21.40 0.91
C ALA A 389 5.68 20.35 1.96
N VAL A 390 6.41 19.24 2.03
CA VAL A 390 5.97 18.05 2.75
C VAL A 390 6.50 18.03 4.19
N ARG A 391 5.77 18.69 5.10
CA ARG A 391 6.15 18.82 6.53
C ARG A 391 5.59 17.71 7.42
N SER A 392 4.36 17.27 7.16
CA SER A 392 3.59 16.28 7.94
C SER A 392 4.25 14.90 8.13
N ILE A 393 5.17 14.52 7.24
CA ILE A 393 5.99 13.29 7.36
C ILE A 393 7.49 13.61 7.47
N GLY A 394 7.84 14.89 7.53
CA GLY A 394 9.20 15.37 7.74
C GLY A 394 10.14 15.12 6.56
N LEU A 395 9.82 15.58 5.34
CA LEU A 395 10.77 15.52 4.20
C LEU A 395 11.73 16.73 4.16
N ASN A 396 11.72 17.56 5.22
CA ASN A 396 12.37 18.86 5.28
C ASN A 396 13.87 18.82 4.99
N GLY A 397 14.54 17.73 5.39
CA GLY A 397 15.97 17.55 5.17
C GLY A 397 16.35 16.97 3.82
N TRP A 398 15.39 16.64 2.96
CA TRP A 398 15.70 16.11 1.65
C TRP A 398 16.24 17.22 0.75
N SER A 399 17.37 16.95 0.10
CA SER A 399 17.89 17.79 -0.96
C SER A 399 18.45 16.93 -2.08
N PRO A 400 18.46 17.42 -3.34
CA PRO A 400 19.09 16.70 -4.42
C PRO A 400 20.57 16.40 -4.11
N GLU A 401 21.29 17.31 -3.44
CA GLU A 401 22.69 17.12 -3.06
C GLU A 401 22.86 15.92 -2.12
N ARG A 402 22.05 15.84 -1.05
CA ARG A 402 22.18 14.76 -0.07
C ARG A 402 21.79 13.41 -0.68
N LEU A 403 20.71 13.36 -1.45
CA LEU A 403 20.27 12.12 -2.09
C LEU A 403 21.26 11.63 -3.16
N LYS A 404 21.84 12.54 -3.96
CA LYS A 404 22.93 12.21 -4.90
C LYS A 404 24.17 11.72 -4.16
N LYS A 405 24.58 12.42 -3.10
CA LYS A 405 25.72 12.02 -2.26
C LYS A 405 25.51 10.61 -1.70
N HIS A 406 24.35 10.31 -1.13
CA HIS A 406 24.04 8.97 -0.63
C HIS A 406 24.14 7.89 -1.71
N THR A 407 23.73 8.22 -2.94
CA THR A 407 23.82 7.31 -4.09
C THR A 407 25.26 7.09 -4.54
N LEU A 408 26.07 8.16 -4.59
CA LEU A 408 27.49 8.09 -4.98
C LEU A 408 28.37 7.37 -3.95
N TYR A 409 27.98 7.40 -2.67
CA TYR A 409 28.69 6.77 -1.55
C TYR A 409 27.89 5.61 -0.92
N TRP A 410 27.04 4.93 -1.68
CA TRP A 410 26.19 3.84 -1.19
C TRP A 410 26.96 2.68 -0.53
N ASP A 411 28.22 2.45 -0.91
CA ASP A 411 29.15 1.46 -0.33
C ASP A 411 29.65 1.86 1.07
N LYS A 412 29.44 3.12 1.45
CA LYS A 412 29.77 3.68 2.76
C LYS A 412 28.63 3.59 3.77
N PHE A 413 27.54 2.90 3.45
CA PHE A 413 26.46 2.63 4.40
C PHE A 413 26.45 1.17 4.83
N ASP A 414 26.16 0.92 6.10
CA ASP A 414 26.02 -0.44 6.62
C ASP A 414 24.71 -1.09 6.12
N GLU A 415 24.80 -2.34 5.63
CA GLU A 415 23.63 -3.04 5.06
C GLU A 415 22.58 -3.47 6.11
N VAL A 416 22.93 -3.47 7.41
CA VAL A 416 22.07 -3.86 8.53
C VAL A 416 21.50 -2.64 9.24
N THR A 417 22.27 -1.58 9.43
CA THR A 417 21.87 -0.39 10.23
C THR A 417 21.48 0.81 9.38
N LEU A 418 21.89 0.82 8.10
CA LEU A 418 21.88 1.97 7.21
C LEU A 418 22.77 3.14 7.65
N GLU A 419 23.57 3.02 8.71
CA GLU A 419 24.43 4.10 9.17
C GLU A 419 25.57 4.35 8.18
N GLY A 420 25.80 5.63 7.89
CA GLY A 420 26.92 6.07 7.07
C GLY A 420 28.22 6.16 7.86
N LYS A 421 29.32 5.91 7.17
CA LYS A 421 30.70 6.21 7.61
C LYS A 421 31.36 7.19 6.64
N ASP A 422 32.57 7.63 6.98
CA ASP A 422 33.40 8.48 6.12
C ASP A 422 32.64 9.72 5.62
N GLU A 423 32.48 9.89 4.30
CA GLU A 423 31.86 11.06 3.68
C GLU A 423 30.40 11.26 4.08
N VAL A 424 29.71 10.19 4.47
CA VAL A 424 28.29 10.17 4.86
C VAL A 424 28.11 9.87 6.36
N ALA A 425 29.17 10.06 7.15
CA ALA A 425 29.14 9.84 8.59
C ALA A 425 28.04 10.67 9.27
N GLY A 426 27.26 9.99 10.12
CA GLY A 426 26.16 10.61 10.87
C GLY A 426 24.86 10.75 10.08
N GLU A 427 24.72 10.13 8.92
CA GLU A 427 23.46 10.05 8.16
C GLU A 427 23.01 8.58 8.01
N TYR A 428 21.71 8.35 7.80
CA TYR A 428 21.21 7.04 7.38
C TYR A 428 20.96 7.01 5.87
N TYR A 429 21.23 5.87 5.22
CA TYR A 429 21.05 5.72 3.78
C TYR A 429 19.64 6.11 3.33
N GLY A 430 19.61 6.98 2.33
CA GLY A 430 18.39 7.57 1.79
C GLY A 430 17.51 8.39 2.75
N LEU A 431 18.04 8.90 3.86
CA LEU A 431 17.33 9.83 4.75
C LEU A 431 15.88 9.40 5.10
N PRO A 432 15.67 8.19 5.68
CA PRO A 432 14.32 7.65 5.86
C PRO A 432 13.43 8.63 6.61
N TRP A 433 12.25 8.94 6.09
CA TRP A 433 11.45 9.99 6.73
C TRP A 433 10.80 9.50 8.04
N PRO A 434 10.72 10.33 9.10
CA PRO A 434 11.03 11.76 9.07
C PRO A 434 12.53 12.08 9.11
N CYS A 435 12.87 13.11 8.34
CA CYS A 435 14.13 13.84 8.28
C CYS A 435 13.84 15.34 8.47
N TRP A 436 13.81 15.77 9.74
CA TRP A 436 13.25 17.08 10.15
C TRP A 436 14.02 18.32 9.68
N SER A 437 15.29 18.16 9.28
CA SER A 437 16.13 19.24 8.77
C SER A 437 17.28 18.67 7.95
N ASP A 438 18.02 19.57 7.30
CA ASP A 438 19.27 19.30 6.60
C ASP A 438 20.37 18.69 7.49
N LYS A 439 20.25 18.84 8.81
CA LYS A 439 21.16 18.26 9.82
C LYS A 439 20.64 16.96 10.44
N HIS A 440 19.38 16.61 10.20
CA HIS A 440 18.79 15.39 10.74
C HIS A 440 19.20 14.18 9.87
N PRO A 441 19.55 13.03 10.48
CA PRO A 441 20.07 11.87 9.72
C PRO A 441 19.00 11.07 8.97
N GLY A 442 17.73 11.27 9.36
CA GLY A 442 16.62 10.40 9.00
C GLY A 442 16.31 9.43 10.15
N SER A 443 15.26 8.63 9.97
CA SER A 443 14.64 7.83 11.03
C SER A 443 14.34 6.40 10.54
N PRO A 444 15.34 5.50 10.54
CA PRO A 444 15.21 4.17 9.94
C PRO A 444 14.24 3.26 10.69
N VAL A 445 14.08 3.44 12.01
CA VAL A 445 13.13 2.70 12.85
C VAL A 445 12.16 3.67 13.51
N LEU A 446 10.91 3.67 13.04
CA LEU A 446 9.85 4.52 13.58
C LEU A 446 9.50 4.11 15.00
N TYR A 447 9.14 5.11 15.80
CA TYR A 447 8.61 4.96 17.15
C TYR A 447 9.61 4.35 18.15
N ASN A 448 10.92 4.41 17.83
CA ASN A 448 11.98 3.98 18.72
C ASN A 448 12.29 5.09 19.73
N THR A 449 11.91 4.86 20.99
CA THR A 449 12.17 5.78 22.09
C THR A 449 13.53 5.56 22.76
N ASP A 450 14.28 4.54 22.34
CA ASP A 450 15.63 4.25 22.86
C ASP A 450 16.71 5.08 22.13
N ILE A 451 16.32 5.95 21.20
CA ILE A 451 17.19 6.83 20.41
C ILE A 451 16.83 8.28 20.72
N GLU A 452 17.83 9.15 20.74
CA GLU A 452 17.64 10.60 20.86
C GLU A 452 16.91 11.15 19.63
N VAL A 453 16.08 12.18 19.82
CA VAL A 453 15.33 12.79 18.72
C VAL A 453 16.24 13.31 17.61
N ALA A 454 17.37 13.92 17.96
CA ALA A 454 18.36 14.41 16.97
C ALA A 454 19.02 13.30 16.14
N LYS A 455 18.92 12.04 16.58
CA LYS A 455 19.47 10.85 15.90
C LYS A 455 18.39 9.99 15.24
N GLY A 456 17.17 10.51 15.10
CA GLY A 456 16.03 9.81 14.49
C GLY A 456 15.13 9.05 15.46
N GLY A 457 15.29 9.24 16.77
CA GLY A 457 14.39 8.69 17.78
C GLY A 457 13.04 9.42 17.84
N MET A 458 11.97 8.70 18.18
CA MET A 458 10.64 9.29 18.28
C MET A 458 9.62 8.40 19.01
N GLY A 459 8.54 9.00 19.50
CA GLY A 459 7.36 8.31 20.01
C GLY A 459 6.22 8.24 18.99
N PHE A 460 5.01 7.82 19.38
CA PHE A 460 3.88 7.87 18.44
C PHE A 460 3.32 9.28 18.29
N ARG A 461 2.75 9.56 17.12
CA ARG A 461 2.25 10.88 16.77
C ARG A 461 0.97 11.24 17.52
N ASN A 462 0.91 12.48 18.03
CA ASN A 462 -0.32 13.04 18.56
C ASN A 462 -1.16 13.66 17.43
N ASN A 463 -2.12 12.88 16.91
CA ASN A 463 -2.98 13.31 15.80
C ASN A 463 -4.48 13.38 16.15
N PHE A 464 -4.86 12.97 17.36
CA PHE A 464 -6.26 12.70 17.71
C PHE A 464 -6.70 13.35 19.02
N GLY A 465 -6.02 14.43 19.42
CA GLY A 465 -6.26 15.13 20.68
C GLY A 465 -5.44 14.60 21.84
N LEU A 466 -5.64 15.19 23.02
CA LEU A 466 -4.90 14.85 24.25
C LEU A 466 -5.63 13.80 25.09
N GLU A 467 -6.93 13.68 24.90
CA GLU A 467 -7.81 12.79 25.64
C GLU A 467 -8.95 12.29 24.74
N TYR A 468 -9.53 11.15 25.10
CA TYR A 468 -10.74 10.61 24.48
C TYR A 468 -11.54 9.87 25.56
N GLU A 469 -12.83 10.19 25.69
CA GLU A 469 -13.73 9.60 26.71
C GLU A 469 -13.17 9.69 28.15
N GLY A 470 -12.43 10.77 28.46
CA GLY A 470 -11.85 11.02 29.80
C GLY A 470 -10.52 10.31 30.06
N GLU A 471 -10.03 9.52 29.10
CA GLU A 471 -8.72 8.86 29.18
C GLU A 471 -7.66 9.62 28.38
N SER A 472 -6.46 9.76 28.94
CA SER A 472 -5.35 10.42 28.25
C SER A 472 -4.84 9.60 27.06
N LEU A 473 -4.63 10.28 25.94
CA LEU A 473 -3.98 9.75 24.76
C LEU A 473 -2.46 9.99 24.76
N LEU A 474 -1.91 10.66 25.79
CA LEU A 474 -0.48 10.91 25.89
C LEU A 474 0.25 9.65 26.36
N ALA A 475 1.46 9.44 25.82
CA ALA A 475 2.33 8.35 26.27
C ALA A 475 2.77 8.55 27.73
N LYS A 476 3.20 7.48 28.39
CA LYS A 476 3.84 7.56 29.72
C LYS A 476 5.36 7.44 29.66
N ASN A 477 5.92 7.41 28.46
CA ASN A 477 7.36 7.42 28.21
C ASN A 477 7.68 8.50 27.16
N ALA A 478 8.96 8.77 26.95
CA ALA A 478 9.45 9.69 25.92
C ALA A 478 10.72 9.16 25.25
N PRO A 479 11.13 9.74 24.09
CA PRO A 479 12.42 9.43 23.48
C PRO A 479 13.60 9.70 24.43
N LEU A 480 14.71 9.00 24.19
CA LEU A 480 15.92 9.09 25.00
C LEU A 480 16.41 10.55 25.09
N ASN A 481 16.74 10.98 26.31
CA ASN A 481 17.21 12.33 26.63
C ASN A 481 16.21 13.46 26.28
N SER A 482 14.92 13.14 26.09
CA SER A 482 13.85 14.14 26.05
C SER A 482 13.77 14.89 27.40
N PRO A 483 13.62 16.22 27.41
CA PRO A 483 13.47 17.01 28.64
C PRO A 483 12.11 16.80 29.32
N ILE A 484 11.17 16.17 28.62
CA ILE A 484 9.88 15.71 29.12
C ILE A 484 9.93 14.18 29.11
N ASP A 485 9.73 13.54 30.26
CA ASP A 485 9.82 12.08 30.45
C ASP A 485 8.52 11.32 30.09
N THR A 486 7.46 12.06 29.80
CA THR A 486 6.12 11.56 29.43
C THR A 486 5.68 12.07 28.05
N GLY A 487 4.43 11.77 27.67
CA GLY A 487 3.82 12.25 26.45
C GLY A 487 3.51 13.75 26.49
N TYR A 488 3.49 14.37 25.31
CA TYR A 488 3.30 15.81 25.15
C TYR A 488 2.50 16.12 23.87
N PRO A 489 1.80 17.27 23.81
CA PRO A 489 1.07 17.70 22.62
C PRO A 489 2.00 17.89 21.43
N GLN A 490 1.43 17.89 20.22
CA GLN A 490 2.14 18.40 19.05
C GLN A 490 2.52 19.88 19.24
N ILE A 491 3.61 20.30 18.61
CA ILE A 491 4.15 21.64 18.81
C ILE A 491 3.48 22.63 17.85
N THR A 492 3.04 23.75 18.40
CA THR A 492 2.37 24.85 17.72
C THR A 492 3.04 26.17 18.04
N LYS A 493 2.74 27.19 17.24
CA LYS A 493 3.18 28.57 17.51
C LYS A 493 2.81 29.05 18.91
N ASP A 494 1.66 28.60 19.41
CA ASP A 494 1.11 29.05 20.69
C ASP A 494 1.73 28.34 21.90
N ASN A 495 2.23 27.11 21.74
CA ASN A 495 2.75 26.32 22.86
C ASN A 495 4.28 26.16 22.88
N ILE A 496 4.98 26.47 21.78
CA ILE A 496 6.40 26.14 21.61
C ILE A 496 7.31 26.71 22.70
N GLU A 497 7.16 27.99 23.07
CA GLU A 497 7.98 28.62 24.12
C GLU A 497 7.80 27.93 25.48
N LYS A 498 6.55 27.54 25.80
CA LYS A 498 6.20 26.86 27.05
C LYS A 498 6.72 25.42 27.06
N VAL A 499 6.50 24.66 25.98
CA VAL A 499 6.86 23.23 25.92
C VAL A 499 8.38 23.06 25.85
N LEU A 500 9.07 23.92 25.10
CA LEU A 500 10.52 23.81 24.91
C LEU A 500 11.35 24.58 25.95
N GLY A 501 10.73 25.45 26.76
CA GLY A 501 11.43 26.32 27.69
C GLY A 501 12.39 27.28 26.97
N ILE A 502 11.92 27.92 25.91
CA ILE A 502 12.70 28.87 25.08
C ILE A 502 11.99 30.21 24.96
N THR A 503 12.72 31.21 24.47
CA THR A 503 12.16 32.49 24.03
C THR A 503 12.48 32.70 22.56
N LEU A 504 11.45 32.89 21.74
CA LEU A 504 11.59 33.17 20.31
C LEU A 504 11.72 34.68 20.09
N SER A 505 12.57 35.06 19.14
CA SER A 505 12.65 36.44 18.66
C SER A 505 11.36 36.85 17.94
N ALA A 506 11.13 38.16 17.81
CA ALA A 506 9.99 38.69 17.06
C ALA A 506 9.98 38.18 15.61
N GLN A 507 11.15 38.10 14.98
CA GLN A 507 11.30 37.61 13.61
C GLN A 507 10.99 36.11 13.48
N GLU A 508 11.39 35.29 14.45
CA GLU A 508 11.02 33.87 14.47
C GLU A 508 9.50 33.71 14.62
N LYS A 509 8.88 34.47 15.53
CA LYS A 509 7.42 34.44 15.72
C LYS A 509 6.68 34.86 14.46
N GLU A 510 7.17 35.86 13.73
CA GLU A 510 6.56 36.35 12.49
C GLU A 510 6.61 35.29 11.37
N LYS A 511 7.76 34.66 11.16
CA LYS A 511 7.98 33.69 10.06
C LYS A 511 7.37 32.32 10.28
N MET A 512 7.21 31.91 11.55
CA MET A 512 6.78 30.58 11.92
C MET A 512 5.30 30.32 11.58
N GLY A 513 5.02 29.13 11.01
CA GLY A 513 3.67 28.65 10.76
C GLY A 513 2.88 28.33 12.04
N SER A 514 1.57 28.04 11.89
CA SER A 514 0.67 27.81 13.03
C SER A 514 0.98 26.53 13.80
N THR A 515 1.35 25.46 13.10
CA THR A 515 1.74 24.16 13.65
C THR A 515 3.01 23.65 12.98
N TRP A 516 3.68 22.67 13.58
CA TRP A 516 4.84 22.01 12.97
C TRP A 516 4.60 21.52 11.54
N SER A 517 3.37 21.11 11.20
CA SER A 517 2.99 20.63 9.87
C SER A 517 2.57 21.75 8.92
N TYR A 518 2.38 22.98 9.38
CA TYR A 518 2.09 24.14 8.52
C TYR A 518 3.21 25.19 8.56
N ASP A 519 4.38 24.82 9.08
CA ASP A 519 5.54 25.69 9.20
C ASP A 519 6.50 25.50 8.01
N ASP A 520 6.34 26.33 6.99
CA ASP A 520 7.22 26.34 5.82
C ASP A 520 8.60 26.96 6.13
N SER A 521 8.76 27.67 7.25
CA SER A 521 10.03 28.23 7.72
C SER A 521 10.97 27.22 8.39
N ASN A 522 10.45 26.06 8.80
CA ASN A 522 11.14 25.00 9.53
C ASN A 522 11.65 25.38 10.95
N ILE A 523 11.19 26.51 11.50
CA ILE A 523 11.60 26.97 12.84
C ILE A 523 11.12 25.99 13.92
N ILE A 524 9.86 25.55 13.87
CA ILE A 524 9.30 24.65 14.90
C ILE A 524 10.12 23.37 14.95
N ALA A 525 10.30 22.70 13.81
CA ALA A 525 11.03 21.44 13.77
C ALA A 525 12.47 21.63 14.28
N THR A 526 13.18 22.66 13.82
CA THR A 526 14.56 22.94 14.24
C THR A 526 14.68 23.10 15.76
N LYS A 527 13.84 23.95 16.39
CA LYS A 527 13.86 24.15 17.84
C LYS A 527 13.50 22.90 18.62
N CYS A 528 12.56 22.10 18.10
CA CYS A 528 12.18 20.83 18.71
C CYS A 528 13.36 19.86 18.75
N ILE A 529 14.06 19.69 17.61
CA ILE A 529 15.22 18.78 17.53
C ILE A 529 16.35 19.24 18.45
N GLU A 530 16.66 20.54 18.51
CA GLU A 530 17.67 21.11 19.42
C GLU A 530 17.38 20.82 20.90
N LYS A 531 16.11 20.66 21.25
CA LYS A 531 15.63 20.40 22.61
C LYS A 531 15.31 18.93 22.87
N GLY A 532 15.51 18.02 21.93
CA GLY A 532 15.17 16.61 22.12
C GLY A 532 13.66 16.33 22.17
N ILE A 533 12.84 17.18 21.55
CA ILE A 533 11.38 17.05 21.47
C ILE A 533 10.97 16.71 20.04
N VAL A 534 10.00 15.82 19.88
CA VAL A 534 9.48 15.46 18.56
C VAL A 534 8.42 16.48 18.10
N PRO A 535 8.50 17.06 16.89
CA PRO A 535 7.59 18.13 16.47
C PRO A 535 6.11 17.77 16.53
N TYR A 536 5.76 16.52 16.20
CA TYR A 536 4.38 16.05 16.16
C TYR A 536 3.83 15.60 17.52
N GLY A 537 4.59 15.80 18.60
CA GLY A 537 4.24 15.36 19.94
C GLY A 537 4.61 13.91 20.24
N ASN A 538 4.10 13.41 21.36
CA ASN A 538 4.33 12.05 21.81
C ASN A 538 3.08 11.49 22.50
N ALA A 539 2.43 10.53 21.86
CA ALA A 539 1.13 9.98 22.23
C ALA A 539 1.14 8.44 22.28
N LYS A 540 0.01 7.86 22.65
CA LYS A 540 -0.26 6.43 22.56
C LYS A 540 -0.71 6.05 21.16
N ALA A 541 -0.25 4.90 20.68
CA ALA A 541 -0.85 4.24 19.52
C ALA A 541 -2.26 3.76 19.87
N ARG A 542 -3.21 3.86 18.94
CA ARG A 542 -4.60 3.49 19.21
C ARG A 542 -4.90 2.10 18.66
N ALA A 543 -5.40 1.21 19.52
CA ALA A 543 -6.01 -0.04 19.09
C ALA A 543 -7.44 0.19 18.54
N VAL A 544 -8.13 1.21 19.07
CA VAL A 544 -9.49 1.61 18.67
C VAL A 544 -9.46 2.84 17.76
N VAL A 545 -10.21 2.78 16.65
CA VAL A 545 -10.32 3.90 15.69
C VAL A 545 -11.80 4.28 15.58
N TRP A 546 -12.23 5.22 16.40
CA TRP A 546 -13.64 5.65 16.50
C TRP A 546 -14.22 6.30 15.25
N THR A 547 -13.38 6.67 14.28
CA THR A 547 -13.80 7.24 12.98
C THR A 547 -14.06 6.18 11.91
N PHE A 548 -13.75 4.90 12.16
CA PHE A 548 -13.93 3.82 11.19
C PHE A 548 -15.25 3.08 11.43
N LYS A 549 -15.74 2.39 10.39
CA LYS A 549 -16.97 1.57 10.45
C LYS A 549 -16.84 0.50 11.52
N ASP A 550 -15.77 -0.29 11.43
CA ASP A 550 -15.34 -1.22 12.47
C ASP A 550 -14.34 -0.51 13.40
N LYS A 551 -14.80 -0.12 14.60
CA LYS A 551 -13.97 0.62 15.57
C LYS A 551 -12.79 -0.20 16.08
N ILE A 552 -12.95 -1.51 16.18
CA ILE A 552 -11.89 -2.52 16.34
C ILE A 552 -11.94 -3.46 15.12
N PRO A 553 -10.85 -4.14 14.74
CA PRO A 553 -10.92 -5.16 13.69
C PRO A 553 -11.96 -6.23 14.06
N LEU A 554 -12.87 -6.56 13.15
CA LEU A 554 -13.85 -7.64 13.33
C LEU A 554 -13.78 -8.59 12.14
N HIS A 555 -13.92 -9.89 12.40
CA HIS A 555 -14.00 -10.88 11.33
C HIS A 555 -15.33 -10.74 10.61
N ARG A 556 -15.26 -10.69 9.28
CA ARG A 556 -16.40 -10.75 8.38
C ARG A 556 -16.00 -11.65 7.24
N GLU A 557 -16.88 -12.56 6.85
CA GLU A 557 -16.58 -13.47 5.74
C GLU A 557 -16.44 -12.69 4.42
N PRO A 558 -15.62 -13.20 3.46
CA PRO A 558 -15.59 -12.70 2.10
C PRO A 558 -17.00 -12.63 1.48
N LEU A 559 -17.18 -11.76 0.48
CA LEU A 559 -18.50 -11.64 -0.18
C LEU A 559 -18.89 -12.94 -0.88
N HIS A 560 -17.91 -13.60 -1.50
CA HIS A 560 -18.06 -14.94 -2.05
C HIS A 560 -17.24 -15.90 -1.21
N SER A 561 -17.88 -16.56 -0.25
CA SER A 561 -17.25 -17.50 0.68
C SER A 561 -17.69 -18.95 0.42
N PRO A 562 -16.80 -19.95 0.53
CA PRO A 562 -17.18 -21.36 0.43
C PRO A 562 -17.95 -21.85 1.66
N ARG A 563 -18.10 -21.02 2.71
CA ARG A 563 -18.70 -21.35 4.00
C ARG A 563 -19.91 -20.48 4.27
N ASN A 564 -21.05 -20.82 3.67
CA ASN A 564 -22.30 -20.09 3.88
C ASN A 564 -22.75 -20.09 5.36
N ASP A 565 -22.41 -21.13 6.12
CA ASP A 565 -22.63 -21.16 7.57
C ASP A 565 -21.87 -20.04 8.30
N LEU A 566 -20.64 -19.74 7.87
CA LEU A 566 -19.85 -18.64 8.42
C LEU A 566 -20.32 -17.27 7.90
N VAL A 567 -20.87 -17.20 6.69
CA VAL A 567 -21.51 -15.96 6.17
C VAL A 567 -22.65 -15.52 7.08
N GLN A 568 -23.46 -16.46 7.57
CA GLN A 568 -24.54 -16.15 8.51
C GLN A 568 -24.02 -15.72 9.87
N LYS A 569 -22.91 -16.31 10.34
CA LYS A 569 -22.31 -16.01 11.64
C LYS A 569 -21.51 -14.69 11.65
N TYR A 570 -20.83 -14.38 10.55
CA TYR A 570 -19.92 -13.24 10.40
C TYR A 570 -20.26 -12.46 9.12
N PRO A 571 -21.42 -11.79 9.07
CA PRO A 571 -21.87 -11.09 7.88
C PRO A 571 -20.98 -9.89 7.54
N SER A 572 -20.94 -9.56 6.25
CA SER A 572 -20.28 -8.37 5.73
C SER A 572 -20.99 -7.08 6.18
N PHE A 573 -20.53 -5.94 5.68
CA PHE A 573 -21.11 -4.63 5.97
C PHE A 573 -22.46 -4.43 5.29
N GLU A 574 -23.21 -3.44 5.76
CA GLU A 574 -24.32 -2.89 4.98
C GLU A 574 -23.81 -2.22 3.69
N ASP A 575 -24.65 -2.17 2.66
CA ASP A 575 -24.34 -1.47 1.42
C ASP A 575 -24.04 0.01 1.67
N GLN A 576 -23.03 0.54 0.98
CA GLN A 576 -22.58 1.92 1.16
C GLN A 576 -22.99 2.78 -0.04
N LYS A 577 -23.62 3.91 0.25
CA LYS A 577 -23.87 4.96 -0.75
C LYS A 577 -22.64 5.82 -0.96
N ALA A 578 -22.32 6.12 -2.21
CA ALA A 578 -21.26 7.05 -2.60
C ALA A 578 -19.90 6.85 -1.91
N LEU A 579 -19.50 5.59 -1.63
CA LEU A 579 -18.17 5.28 -1.14
C LEU A 579 -17.17 5.64 -2.26
N TYR A 580 -16.28 6.61 -2.02
CA TYR A 580 -15.45 7.23 -3.09
C TYR A 580 -16.28 7.57 -4.33
N ARG A 581 -17.44 8.22 -4.12
CA ARG A 581 -18.38 8.63 -5.15
C ARG A 581 -19.14 7.51 -5.85
N VAL A 582 -19.00 6.24 -5.44
CA VAL A 582 -19.67 5.10 -6.08
C VAL A 582 -20.46 4.28 -5.07
N ASP A 583 -21.70 3.94 -5.39
CA ASP A 583 -22.47 2.98 -4.61
C ASP A 583 -21.75 1.62 -4.59
N THR A 584 -21.54 1.06 -3.41
CA THR A 584 -20.75 -0.15 -3.20
C THR A 584 -21.56 -1.13 -2.38
N LYS A 585 -21.72 -2.34 -2.90
CA LYS A 585 -22.53 -3.40 -2.28
C LYS A 585 -21.67 -4.30 -1.39
N PHE A 586 -22.28 -4.85 -0.36
CA PHE A 586 -21.65 -5.75 0.60
C PHE A 586 -22.61 -6.90 0.92
N VAL A 587 -23.38 -6.81 2.00
CA VAL A 587 -24.30 -7.87 2.44
C VAL A 587 -25.32 -8.25 1.37
N SER A 588 -25.76 -7.30 0.53
CA SER A 588 -26.71 -7.60 -0.55
C SER A 588 -26.13 -8.53 -1.63
N VAL A 589 -24.82 -8.49 -1.87
CA VAL A 589 -24.12 -9.44 -2.75
C VAL A 589 -23.86 -10.74 -2.00
N GLN A 590 -23.34 -10.64 -0.78
CA GLN A 590 -22.94 -11.80 0.03
C GLN A 590 -24.10 -12.77 0.32
N GLN A 591 -25.29 -12.22 0.58
CA GLN A 591 -26.47 -12.99 0.96
C GLN A 591 -27.47 -13.18 -0.19
N ALA A 592 -27.13 -12.76 -1.42
CA ALA A 592 -28.02 -12.93 -2.58
C ALA A 592 -28.37 -14.41 -2.83
N LYS A 593 -27.40 -15.32 -2.65
CA LYS A 593 -27.56 -16.77 -2.70
C LYS A 593 -26.33 -17.47 -2.12
N ASP A 594 -26.44 -18.78 -1.87
CA ASP A 594 -25.29 -19.63 -1.53
C ASP A 594 -24.50 -20.00 -2.80
N TYR A 595 -23.50 -19.18 -3.13
CA TYR A 595 -22.63 -19.39 -4.30
C TYR A 595 -21.73 -20.63 -4.19
N SER A 596 -21.48 -21.15 -2.99
CA SER A 596 -20.56 -22.29 -2.78
C SER A 596 -21.03 -23.58 -3.46
N LYS A 597 -22.34 -23.70 -3.72
CA LYS A 597 -22.94 -24.86 -4.41
C LYS A 597 -22.64 -24.89 -5.90
N GLU A 598 -22.51 -23.71 -6.51
CA GLU A 598 -22.25 -23.56 -7.95
C GLU A 598 -20.75 -23.32 -8.23
N PHE A 599 -20.04 -22.69 -7.29
CA PHE A 599 -18.64 -22.30 -7.40
C PHE A 599 -17.86 -22.83 -6.18
N PRO A 600 -17.49 -24.12 -6.17
CA PRO A 600 -16.98 -24.78 -4.97
C PRO A 600 -15.48 -24.53 -4.68
N LEU A 601 -14.76 -23.85 -5.58
CA LEU A 601 -13.31 -23.67 -5.46
C LEU A 601 -12.97 -22.23 -5.06
N ASN A 602 -12.09 -22.06 -4.08
CA ASN A 602 -11.51 -20.76 -3.78
C ASN A 602 -10.60 -20.30 -4.93
N LEU A 603 -10.73 -19.03 -5.30
CA LEU A 603 -9.88 -18.38 -6.30
C LEU A 603 -8.86 -17.49 -5.61
N VAL A 604 -7.56 -17.76 -5.80
CA VAL A 604 -6.48 -16.92 -5.29
C VAL A 604 -5.58 -16.48 -6.42
N THR A 605 -5.34 -15.17 -6.51
CA THR A 605 -4.39 -14.60 -7.47
C THR A 605 -3.05 -14.26 -6.81
N ALA A 606 -1.92 -14.42 -7.49
CA ALA A 606 -0.66 -13.79 -7.02
C ALA A 606 0.34 -13.53 -8.15
N ARG A 607 1.55 -13.15 -7.76
CA ARG A 607 2.60 -12.73 -8.69
C ARG A 607 3.50 -13.87 -9.12
N LEU A 608 4.22 -13.65 -10.22
CA LEU A 608 5.36 -14.44 -10.66
C LEU A 608 6.67 -13.67 -10.44
N VAL A 609 7.78 -14.38 -10.34
CA VAL A 609 9.09 -13.75 -10.06
C VAL A 609 9.54 -12.87 -11.22
N ASN A 610 9.24 -13.29 -12.45
CA ASN A 610 9.72 -12.68 -13.69
C ASN A 610 8.75 -11.67 -14.30
N LEU A 611 7.58 -11.43 -13.70
CA LEU A 611 6.58 -10.49 -14.19
C LEU A 611 6.15 -9.53 -13.07
N ASN A 612 6.09 -8.24 -13.36
CA ASN A 612 5.61 -7.16 -12.50
C ASN A 612 4.26 -6.61 -13.02
N GLY A 613 3.50 -5.89 -12.18
CA GLY A 613 2.25 -5.22 -12.59
C GLY A 613 1.29 -6.07 -13.45
N ALA A 614 0.72 -5.47 -14.50
CA ALA A 614 -0.03 -6.16 -15.56
C ALA A 614 0.88 -6.86 -16.62
N GLY A 615 2.19 -6.93 -16.35
CA GLY A 615 3.19 -7.59 -17.17
C GLY A 615 3.57 -6.83 -18.44
N MET A 616 3.18 -5.57 -18.61
CA MET A 616 3.38 -4.78 -19.84
C MET A 616 4.86 -4.78 -20.31
N GLU A 617 5.77 -4.31 -19.46
CA GLU A 617 7.21 -4.30 -19.72
C GLU A 617 7.77 -5.72 -19.88
N ASN A 618 7.47 -6.62 -18.94
CA ASN A 618 8.12 -7.93 -18.92
C ASN A 618 7.62 -8.89 -20.01
N ARG A 619 6.37 -8.75 -20.48
CA ARG A 619 5.84 -9.50 -21.62
C ARG A 619 6.41 -9.02 -22.95
N ALA A 620 6.93 -7.79 -23.01
CA ALA A 620 7.71 -7.29 -24.13
C ALA A 620 9.17 -7.82 -24.14
N SER A 621 9.63 -8.52 -23.09
CA SER A 621 10.96 -9.14 -23.04
C SER A 621 10.93 -10.59 -23.50
N MET A 622 11.64 -10.91 -24.59
CA MET A 622 11.76 -12.29 -25.09
C MET A 622 12.42 -13.25 -24.09
N TYR A 623 13.30 -12.73 -23.23
CA TYR A 623 14.04 -13.54 -22.26
C TYR A 623 13.17 -13.90 -21.05
N LEU A 624 12.41 -12.93 -20.51
CA LEU A 624 11.52 -13.17 -19.37
C LEU A 624 10.32 -14.03 -19.76
N THR A 625 9.77 -13.81 -20.96
CA THR A 625 8.64 -14.61 -21.48
C THR A 625 9.04 -16.03 -21.83
N ARG A 626 10.29 -16.33 -22.18
CA ARG A 626 10.75 -17.72 -22.34
C ARG A 626 10.60 -18.56 -21.06
N LEU A 627 10.65 -17.93 -19.89
CA LEU A 627 10.43 -18.61 -18.59
C LEU A 627 8.94 -18.85 -18.32
N THR A 628 8.07 -17.91 -18.74
CA THR A 628 6.62 -18.00 -18.60
C THR A 628 5.94 -17.53 -19.90
N PRO A 629 5.81 -18.39 -20.92
CA PRO A 629 5.39 -17.98 -22.25
C PRO A 629 3.89 -17.76 -22.39
N GLU A 630 3.10 -18.31 -21.46
CA GLU A 630 1.64 -18.27 -21.52
C GLU A 630 1.03 -18.22 -20.11
N MET A 631 -0.21 -17.74 -20.07
CA MET A 631 -1.06 -17.73 -18.89
C MET A 631 -1.44 -19.16 -18.46
N PHE A 632 -1.56 -19.40 -17.15
CA PHE A 632 -1.88 -20.72 -16.61
C PHE A 632 -2.70 -20.65 -15.31
N CYS A 633 -3.33 -21.76 -14.96
CA CYS A 633 -3.97 -22.02 -13.67
C CYS A 633 -3.24 -23.17 -12.97
N GLU A 634 -2.88 -22.99 -11.70
CA GLU A 634 -2.39 -24.10 -10.87
C GLU A 634 -3.54 -24.76 -10.09
N ILE A 635 -3.62 -26.09 -10.17
CA ILE A 635 -4.60 -26.90 -9.44
C ILE A 635 -3.92 -28.05 -8.69
N ASN A 636 -4.56 -28.52 -7.63
CA ASN A 636 -4.07 -29.66 -6.86
C ASN A 636 -4.15 -30.98 -7.66
N PRO A 637 -3.19 -31.92 -7.50
CA PRO A 637 -3.22 -33.22 -8.19
C PRO A 637 -4.50 -34.05 -7.93
N GLN A 638 -5.07 -33.99 -6.72
CA GLN A 638 -6.30 -34.70 -6.39
C GLN A 638 -7.51 -34.10 -7.11
N LEU A 639 -7.64 -32.77 -7.11
CA LEU A 639 -8.70 -32.09 -7.87
C LEU A 639 -8.57 -32.40 -9.36
N ALA A 640 -7.36 -32.36 -9.90
CA ALA A 640 -7.08 -32.70 -11.29
C ALA A 640 -7.58 -34.13 -11.62
N LYS A 641 -7.25 -35.11 -10.78
CA LYS A 641 -7.71 -36.50 -10.94
C LYS A 641 -9.23 -36.64 -10.86
N GLU A 642 -9.86 -35.99 -9.88
CA GLU A 642 -11.33 -36.06 -9.68
C GLU A 642 -12.11 -35.44 -10.84
N GLN A 643 -11.53 -34.45 -11.52
CA GLN A 643 -12.12 -33.77 -12.68
C GLN A 643 -11.59 -34.29 -14.03
N ASP A 644 -10.82 -35.38 -14.02
CA ASP A 644 -10.14 -35.96 -15.21
C ASP A 644 -9.24 -34.94 -15.97
N ILE A 645 -8.72 -33.92 -15.30
CA ILE A 645 -7.85 -32.90 -15.89
C ILE A 645 -6.38 -33.34 -15.80
N LYS A 646 -5.64 -33.20 -16.90
CA LYS A 646 -4.20 -33.50 -16.98
C LYS A 646 -3.37 -32.21 -17.00
N ALA A 647 -2.11 -32.33 -16.61
CA ALA A 647 -1.16 -31.23 -16.75
C ALA A 647 -1.02 -30.86 -18.25
N GLY A 648 -1.11 -29.57 -18.56
CA GLY A 648 -1.07 -29.07 -19.92
C GLY A 648 -2.43 -28.97 -20.62
N ASP A 649 -3.49 -29.55 -20.07
CA ASP A 649 -4.86 -29.38 -20.58
C ASP A 649 -5.26 -27.90 -20.53
N MET A 650 -6.16 -27.50 -21.42
CA MET A 650 -6.84 -26.22 -21.35
C MET A 650 -8.16 -26.37 -20.61
N ILE A 651 -8.47 -25.41 -19.73
CA ILE A 651 -9.73 -25.37 -18.97
C ILE A 651 -10.31 -23.96 -18.98
N TRP A 652 -11.61 -23.89 -18.79
CA TRP A 652 -12.31 -22.67 -18.45
C TRP A 652 -12.38 -22.51 -16.93
N VAL A 653 -12.06 -21.31 -16.45
CA VAL A 653 -12.33 -20.87 -15.09
C VAL A 653 -13.47 -19.87 -15.15
N HIS A 654 -14.52 -20.08 -14.35
CA HIS A 654 -15.73 -19.25 -14.35
C HIS A 654 -15.91 -18.54 -13.02
N SER A 655 -16.34 -17.28 -13.09
CA SER A 655 -16.66 -16.43 -11.94
C SER A 655 -18.16 -16.47 -11.61
N PRO A 656 -18.57 -16.28 -10.35
CA PRO A 656 -19.94 -16.03 -9.93
C PRO A 656 -20.67 -14.92 -10.71
N GLU A 657 -19.93 -13.94 -11.21
CA GLU A 657 -20.41 -12.80 -12.01
C GLU A 657 -20.65 -13.16 -13.49
N GLY A 658 -20.44 -14.42 -13.88
CA GLY A 658 -20.69 -14.92 -15.24
C GLY A 658 -19.54 -14.74 -16.24
N THR A 659 -18.44 -14.13 -15.82
CA THR A 659 -17.22 -14.03 -16.64
C THR A 659 -16.42 -15.32 -16.62
N LYS A 660 -15.57 -15.53 -17.63
CA LYS A 660 -14.71 -16.71 -17.72
C LYS A 660 -13.38 -16.44 -18.41
N ILE A 661 -12.39 -17.28 -18.14
CA ILE A 661 -11.08 -17.27 -18.83
C ILE A 661 -10.69 -18.67 -19.26
N HIS A 662 -9.95 -18.79 -20.37
CA HIS A 662 -9.46 -20.06 -20.91
C HIS A 662 -7.94 -20.18 -20.74
N VAL A 663 -7.49 -21.09 -19.88
CA VAL A 663 -6.10 -21.12 -19.41
C VAL A 663 -5.51 -22.53 -19.34
N ARG A 664 -4.19 -22.62 -19.48
CA ARG A 664 -3.47 -23.91 -19.37
C ARG A 664 -3.36 -24.36 -17.93
N VAL A 665 -3.52 -25.66 -17.70
CA VAL A 665 -3.38 -26.27 -16.38
C VAL A 665 -1.93 -26.60 -16.06
N LYS A 666 -1.51 -26.19 -14.86
CA LYS A 666 -0.33 -26.72 -14.17
C LYS A 666 -0.79 -27.48 -12.92
N VAL A 667 -0.35 -28.72 -12.77
CA VAL A 667 -0.65 -29.49 -11.56
C VAL A 667 0.40 -29.16 -10.50
N ASN A 668 -0.02 -28.69 -9.32
CA ASN A 668 0.86 -28.29 -8.23
C ASN A 668 0.32 -28.73 -6.85
N PRO A 669 1.00 -29.61 -6.09
CA PRO A 669 0.58 -30.03 -4.76
C PRO A 669 0.64 -28.90 -3.71
N GLY A 670 1.32 -27.79 -4.01
CA GLY A 670 1.36 -26.62 -3.14
C GLY A 670 0.03 -25.85 -3.05
N VAL A 671 -0.91 -26.10 -3.97
CA VAL A 671 -2.27 -25.54 -3.96
C VAL A 671 -3.20 -26.50 -3.21
N ALA A 672 -4.12 -25.97 -2.40
CA ALA A 672 -5.13 -26.79 -1.70
C ALA A 672 -6.11 -27.46 -2.67
N LYS A 673 -6.73 -28.57 -2.26
CA LYS A 673 -7.64 -29.34 -3.13
C LYS A 673 -8.86 -28.51 -3.57
N ASP A 674 -9.35 -27.68 -2.69
CA ASP A 674 -10.52 -26.81 -2.81
C ASP A 674 -10.17 -25.39 -3.30
N MET A 675 -9.02 -25.23 -3.96
CA MET A 675 -8.50 -23.94 -4.39
C MET A 675 -7.82 -24.03 -5.75
N ILE A 676 -7.85 -22.93 -6.50
CA ILE A 676 -7.00 -22.72 -7.67
C ILE A 676 -6.11 -21.50 -7.47
N PHE A 677 -5.01 -21.45 -8.25
CA PHE A 677 -4.13 -20.30 -8.27
C PHE A 677 -3.95 -19.74 -9.70
N LEU A 678 -4.05 -18.42 -9.84
CA LEU A 678 -3.91 -17.71 -11.12
C LEU A 678 -2.90 -16.55 -11.01
N PRO A 679 -1.92 -16.43 -11.93
CA PRO A 679 -1.15 -15.20 -12.09
C PRO A 679 -1.96 -14.13 -12.83
N PHE A 680 -1.81 -12.85 -12.47
CA PHE A 680 -2.63 -11.76 -13.06
C PHE A 680 -1.91 -10.90 -14.12
N HIS A 681 -0.72 -11.31 -14.55
CA HIS A 681 0.20 -10.49 -15.36
C HIS A 681 -0.03 -10.49 -16.88
N PHE A 682 -1.18 -10.99 -17.35
CA PHE A 682 -1.39 -11.28 -18.77
C PHE A 682 -2.52 -10.43 -19.35
N THR A 683 -2.39 -10.10 -20.64
CA THR A 683 -3.41 -9.47 -21.47
C THR A 683 -3.27 -9.93 -22.92
N GLY A 684 -4.20 -9.53 -23.77
CA GLY A 684 -4.25 -9.88 -25.19
C GLY A 684 -5.23 -11.00 -25.51
N VAL A 685 -5.79 -11.66 -24.49
CA VAL A 685 -6.97 -12.52 -24.64
C VAL A 685 -7.98 -12.10 -23.57
N MET A 686 -9.26 -12.03 -23.93
CA MET A 686 -10.34 -11.77 -22.99
C MET A 686 -11.53 -12.69 -23.27
N GLN A 687 -11.89 -13.53 -22.29
CA GLN A 687 -13.01 -14.48 -22.38
C GLN A 687 -12.93 -15.42 -23.60
N GLY A 688 -11.72 -15.83 -23.96
CA GLY A 688 -11.39 -16.71 -25.09
C GLY A 688 -11.24 -15.98 -26.43
N VAL A 689 -11.45 -14.67 -26.47
CA VAL A 689 -11.30 -13.86 -27.69
C VAL A 689 -9.89 -13.29 -27.76
N ASP A 690 -9.20 -13.54 -28.87
CA ASP A 690 -7.87 -12.98 -29.15
C ASP A 690 -7.96 -11.50 -29.51
N LEU A 691 -7.38 -10.66 -28.66
CA LEU A 691 -7.28 -9.21 -28.83
C LEU A 691 -5.88 -8.77 -29.28
N THR A 692 -4.98 -9.71 -29.60
CA THR A 692 -3.60 -9.34 -29.95
C THR A 692 -3.49 -8.59 -31.28
N HIS A 693 -4.53 -8.59 -32.10
CA HIS A 693 -4.64 -7.77 -33.31
C HIS A 693 -4.84 -6.27 -33.03
N ASN A 694 -5.14 -5.89 -31.78
CA ASN A 694 -5.28 -4.48 -31.37
C ASN A 694 -3.94 -3.81 -31.01
N PHE A 695 -2.85 -4.58 -30.92
CA PHE A 695 -1.53 -3.98 -30.74
C PHE A 695 -1.10 -3.27 -32.03
N PRO A 696 -0.52 -2.06 -31.95
CA PRO A 696 0.17 -1.45 -33.08
C PRO A 696 1.21 -2.39 -33.70
N GLU A 697 1.43 -2.25 -35.00
CA GLU A 697 2.39 -3.08 -35.74
C GLU A 697 3.77 -3.08 -35.06
N GLY A 698 4.36 -4.27 -34.88
CA GLY A 698 5.67 -4.44 -34.24
C GLY A 698 5.66 -4.36 -32.70
N THR A 699 4.53 -4.05 -32.05
CA THR A 699 4.47 -3.86 -30.59
C THR A 699 3.82 -5.02 -29.82
N LYS A 700 3.33 -6.04 -30.54
CA LYS A 700 2.74 -7.25 -29.93
C LYS A 700 3.75 -7.90 -28.97
N PRO A 701 3.37 -8.18 -27.71
CA PRO A 701 4.27 -8.78 -26.74
C PRO A 701 4.59 -10.23 -27.08
N TYR A 702 5.73 -10.73 -26.58
CA TYR A 702 6.16 -12.13 -26.76
C TYR A 702 5.29 -13.13 -25.98
N ALA A 703 4.58 -12.66 -24.94
CA ALA A 703 3.58 -13.45 -24.22
C ALA A 703 2.24 -12.70 -24.15
N SER A 704 1.17 -13.42 -24.45
CA SER A 704 -0.21 -12.95 -24.36
C SER A 704 -1.07 -14.01 -23.67
N GLY A 705 -2.19 -13.59 -23.11
CA GLY A 705 -3.12 -14.48 -22.45
C GLY A 705 -4.22 -13.74 -21.71
N GLU A 706 -5.03 -14.51 -21.01
CA GLU A 706 -6.14 -14.01 -20.20
C GLU A 706 -5.63 -13.35 -18.91
N SER A 707 -6.26 -12.25 -18.50
CA SER A 707 -6.02 -11.69 -17.17
C SER A 707 -6.85 -12.45 -16.13
N ALA A 708 -6.23 -12.83 -15.01
CA ALA A 708 -6.97 -13.39 -13.87
C ALA A 708 -8.02 -12.40 -13.32
N ASN A 709 -7.81 -11.10 -13.51
CA ASN A 709 -8.73 -10.04 -13.07
C ASN A 709 -10.09 -10.07 -13.81
N THR A 710 -10.20 -10.83 -14.89
CA THR A 710 -11.49 -11.10 -15.57
C THR A 710 -12.41 -11.96 -14.72
N VAL A 711 -11.87 -12.85 -13.89
CA VAL A 711 -12.62 -13.80 -13.05
C VAL A 711 -12.40 -13.58 -11.55
N THR A 712 -11.76 -12.48 -11.16
CA THR A 712 -11.78 -12.05 -9.76
C THR A 712 -13.17 -11.52 -9.42
N ASN A 713 -13.68 -11.93 -8.28
CA ASN A 713 -15.01 -11.59 -7.82
C ASN A 713 -15.19 -10.10 -7.46
N TYR A 714 -16.45 -9.67 -7.39
CA TYR A 714 -16.86 -8.39 -6.82
C TYR A 714 -16.55 -8.35 -5.32
N GLY A 715 -15.92 -7.26 -4.88
CA GLY A 715 -15.67 -6.96 -3.47
C GLY A 715 -14.62 -5.88 -3.31
N TYR A 716 -14.81 -4.98 -2.34
CA TYR A 716 -13.95 -3.82 -2.13
C TYR A 716 -13.79 -3.54 -0.63
N ASP A 717 -12.62 -3.12 -0.19
CA ASP A 717 -12.40 -2.71 1.20
C ASP A 717 -13.31 -1.54 1.59
N ILE A 718 -13.93 -1.65 2.76
CA ILE A 718 -14.91 -0.68 3.27
C ILE A 718 -14.35 0.74 3.49
N MET A 719 -13.03 0.90 3.68
CA MET A 719 -12.40 2.20 3.96
C MET A 719 -11.62 2.76 2.77
N CYS A 720 -11.03 1.92 1.93
CA CYS A 720 -10.13 2.34 0.85
C CYS A 720 -10.47 1.80 -0.53
N GLN A 721 -11.53 1.01 -0.67
CA GLN A 721 -11.97 0.38 -1.92
C GLN A 721 -10.90 -0.46 -2.66
N ILE A 722 -9.87 -0.94 -1.96
CA ILE A 722 -8.97 -1.93 -2.54
C ILE A 722 -9.79 -3.19 -2.87
N PRO A 723 -9.69 -3.76 -4.09
CA PRO A 723 -10.52 -4.89 -4.50
C PRO A 723 -10.14 -6.21 -3.80
N GLU A 724 -11.14 -7.05 -3.54
CA GLU A 724 -11.03 -8.39 -2.96
C GLU A 724 -10.52 -9.40 -4.01
N THR A 725 -9.23 -9.32 -4.36
CA THR A 725 -8.61 -10.21 -5.36
C THR A 725 -7.92 -11.44 -4.77
N LYS A 726 -7.92 -11.55 -3.42
CA LYS A 726 -7.27 -12.64 -2.67
C LYS A 726 -8.27 -13.52 -1.92
N GLY A 727 -9.56 -13.31 -2.15
CA GLY A 727 -10.65 -14.17 -1.73
C GLY A 727 -11.70 -14.17 -2.84
N GLY A 728 -12.49 -15.23 -2.92
CA GLY A 728 -13.48 -15.38 -3.98
C GLY A 728 -13.68 -16.84 -4.37
N LEU A 729 -14.72 -17.08 -5.16
CA LEU A 729 -15.12 -18.41 -5.61
C LEU A 729 -15.02 -18.53 -7.12
N CYS A 730 -14.79 -19.75 -7.59
CA CYS A 730 -14.83 -20.11 -9.00
C CYS A 730 -15.28 -21.56 -9.19
N ARG A 731 -15.51 -21.92 -10.45
CA ARG A 731 -15.63 -23.31 -10.92
C ARG A 731 -14.78 -23.50 -12.17
N ILE A 732 -14.44 -24.74 -12.47
CA ILE A 732 -13.64 -25.10 -13.65
C ILE A 732 -14.40 -26.08 -14.54
N SER A 733 -14.24 -25.97 -15.87
CA SER A 733 -14.78 -26.95 -16.84
C SER A 733 -13.89 -27.12 -18.07
N LYS A 734 -13.97 -28.26 -18.75
CA LYS A 734 -13.23 -28.53 -20.00
C LYS A 734 -13.94 -27.95 -21.24
N ASP A 735 -15.26 -27.99 -21.26
CA ASP A 735 -16.10 -27.65 -22.42
C ASP A 735 -16.62 -26.20 -22.41
N GLY A 736 -16.34 -25.45 -21.34
CA GLY A 736 -16.72 -24.05 -21.20
C GLY A 736 -18.19 -23.82 -20.88
N LYS A 737 -18.92 -24.88 -20.50
CA LYS A 737 -20.28 -24.83 -19.95
C LYS A 737 -20.26 -24.88 -18.42
#